data_AF-A0A0X8JQM5-F1
#
_entry.id   AF-A0A0X8JQM5-F1
#
_cell.length_a   1.000
_cell.length_b   1.000
_cell.length_c   1.000
_cell.angle_alpha   90.00
_cell.angle_beta   90.00
_cell.angle_gamma   90.00
#
_symmetry.space_group_name_H-M   'P 1'
#
loop_
_entity.id
_entity.type
_entity.pdbx_description
1 polymer ?
#
loop_
_entity_poly.entity_id
_entity_poly.type
_entity_poly.pdbx_seq_one_letter_code
_entity_poly.pdbx_strand_id
1 'polypeptide(L)'
;MDQKELREWEAKCIQEEPPACRAGCPLGVDARAFVLAMGRDNPRAAWAVLEKTMPLAGITARLCEAPCEKFCLRKDLGGPLAIGLLERSCAARCDTRAKILRLPARPKKAAVIGSGPSSLAVAFDLGKKGYPVTVYHLDTAPGGWLRDLPDEILPARVLDEEIRILESLRVFFAAAESLDLALIEAHPADAVYIGQDDHTDPALLAALGKADARTMALEKPGWFTGGAVPCEFRFIGALSHGREAATSMDRHLQGASLTASRVFPRSGHTDLFTNLQGIRPEPRIVPAPPGGYVPQEATQEASRCIDCQCLECVRHCVYLREYGAYPKTYARRVFNNSAIVQGARQANKFINSCALCGQCEVLCPNSFSMADMCLDARRQMVREKRMPPSAHWFALEEMRSARSEGALLAHGPGQDKSAVLFFPGCQLAGIRPDQTARLYERLLELEPATGVWLDCCGAPAHWSGRTGEFSGLCDDLRQLWEQSGQPRILAACSTCLKMFREHLPGLEVLSVWIFLAEHPVKGTAAPGLPLALSDPCTARHDGLTRAAVRALLEKAGQPLAPLPMSGELTECCGFGGLMDSANPDLARKTAEARAAQSDDCFLTYCAMCRDQLARTRKPVLHMLDVLFPDAAHPAGEPPAGISTRRANRRRLKNDLLSGCGRPPAPAAPWESLPLSISGPVAELLEKRRILEDDLRRVLFRAKESGEYFTHGEDGREVASARLGEVTFWVEYRPLDGGSEILNVWSHRMRIGKEGA
;
A
#
# COMPACT_ATOMS: atom_id res chain seq x y z
N MET A 1 8.09 -16.74 3.48
CA MET A 1 7.39 -16.63 2.19
C MET A 1 7.95 -17.63 1.20
N ASP A 2 7.30 -18.77 1.11
CA ASP A 2 7.43 -19.69 -0.01
C ASP A 2 6.51 -19.27 -1.19
N GLN A 3 6.47 -20.08 -2.25
CA GLN A 3 5.67 -19.77 -3.43
C GLN A 3 4.16 -19.94 -3.21
N LYS A 4 3.73 -20.78 -2.26
CA LYS A 4 2.33 -20.93 -1.89
C LYS A 4 1.86 -19.70 -1.13
N GLU A 5 2.61 -19.28 -0.11
CA GLU A 5 2.36 -18.06 0.67
C GLU A 5 2.33 -16.82 -0.24
N LEU A 6 3.22 -16.73 -1.25
CA LEU A 6 3.18 -15.64 -2.23
C LEU A 6 1.84 -15.60 -2.98
N ARG A 7 1.34 -16.75 -3.46
CA ARG A 7 0.06 -16.81 -4.19
C ARG A 7 -1.11 -16.40 -3.31
N GLU A 8 -1.08 -16.76 -2.03
CA GLU A 8 -2.09 -16.36 -1.04
C GLU A 8 -2.09 -14.84 -0.82
N TRP A 9 -0.91 -14.21 -0.71
CA TRP A 9 -0.79 -12.75 -0.66
C TRP A 9 -1.28 -12.09 -1.96
N GLU A 10 -0.87 -12.62 -3.11
CA GLU A 10 -1.23 -12.07 -4.41
C GLU A 10 -2.74 -12.10 -4.66
N ALA A 11 -3.43 -13.14 -4.19
CA ALA A 11 -4.87 -13.31 -4.36
C ALA A 11 -5.70 -12.27 -3.59
N LYS A 12 -5.18 -11.72 -2.49
CA LYS A 12 -5.89 -10.66 -1.72
C LYS A 12 -5.97 -9.34 -2.48
N CYS A 13 -4.99 -9.02 -3.33
CA CYS A 13 -4.93 -7.73 -4.00
C CYS A 13 -5.66 -7.77 -5.36
N ILE A 14 -6.80 -7.07 -5.41
CA ILE A 14 -7.71 -7.00 -6.57
C ILE A 14 -7.40 -5.85 -7.54
N GLN A 15 -6.29 -5.13 -7.40
CA GLN A 15 -5.94 -4.00 -8.30
C GLN A 15 -5.76 -4.44 -9.77
N GLU A 16 -5.38 -5.70 -10.01
CA GLU A 16 -5.23 -6.28 -11.35
C GLU A 16 -6.55 -6.81 -11.93
N GLU A 17 -7.66 -6.79 -11.18
CA GLU A 17 -8.99 -7.14 -11.71
C GLU A 17 -9.44 -6.10 -12.75
N PRO A 18 -10.15 -6.52 -13.81
CA PRO A 18 -10.54 -5.63 -14.88
C PRO A 18 -11.56 -4.59 -14.37
N PRO A 19 -11.46 -3.32 -14.79
CA PRO A 19 -12.52 -2.36 -14.50
C PRO A 19 -13.84 -2.78 -15.15
N ALA A 20 -14.97 -2.35 -14.58
CA ALA A 20 -16.30 -2.77 -15.00
C ALA A 20 -16.58 -2.55 -16.49
N CYS A 21 -16.06 -1.47 -17.09
CA CYS A 21 -16.16 -1.22 -18.53
C CYS A 21 -15.44 -2.29 -19.38
N ARG A 22 -14.28 -2.78 -18.93
CA ARG A 22 -13.54 -3.86 -19.59
C ARG A 22 -14.20 -5.22 -19.38
N ALA A 23 -14.65 -5.50 -18.15
CA ALA A 23 -15.41 -6.71 -17.84
C ALA A 23 -16.75 -6.78 -18.60
N GLY A 24 -17.34 -5.62 -18.87
CA GLY A 24 -18.60 -5.45 -19.59
C GLY A 24 -18.49 -5.46 -21.11
N CYS A 25 -17.29 -5.27 -21.66
CA CYS A 25 -17.05 -5.32 -23.10
C CYS A 25 -16.98 -6.79 -23.55
N PRO A 26 -17.86 -7.27 -24.45
CA PRO A 26 -17.80 -8.64 -24.97
C PRO A 26 -16.50 -8.96 -25.71
N LEU A 27 -15.79 -7.94 -26.20
CA LEU A 27 -14.49 -8.07 -26.85
C LEU A 27 -13.30 -7.93 -25.87
N GLY A 28 -13.55 -7.57 -24.61
CA GLY A 28 -12.52 -7.40 -23.57
C GLY A 28 -11.66 -6.14 -23.72
N VAL A 29 -12.14 -5.11 -24.43
CA VAL A 29 -11.42 -3.84 -24.68
C VAL A 29 -11.17 -3.12 -23.35
N ASP A 30 -9.94 -2.62 -23.17
CA ASP A 30 -9.59 -1.81 -22.00
C ASP A 30 -10.07 -0.36 -22.18
N ALA A 31 -11.40 -0.17 -22.07
CA ALA A 31 -12.04 1.13 -22.23
C ALA A 31 -11.50 2.17 -21.24
N ARG A 32 -11.06 1.76 -20.03
CA ARG A 32 -10.42 2.66 -19.06
C ARG A 32 -9.13 3.24 -19.64
N ALA A 33 -8.21 2.39 -20.10
CA ALA A 33 -6.95 2.85 -20.69
C ALA A 33 -7.17 3.69 -21.96
N PHE A 34 -8.12 3.30 -22.80
CA PHE A 34 -8.53 4.04 -24.00
C PHE A 34 -9.00 5.46 -23.66
N VAL A 35 -9.97 5.57 -22.76
CA VAL A 35 -10.55 6.87 -22.37
C VAL A 35 -9.51 7.76 -21.69
N LEU A 36 -8.64 7.22 -20.84
CA LEU A 36 -7.55 8.00 -20.23
C LEU A 36 -6.58 8.58 -21.27
N ALA A 37 -6.31 7.86 -22.36
CA ALA A 37 -5.50 8.38 -23.46
C ALA A 37 -6.23 9.48 -24.24
N MET A 38 -7.53 9.32 -24.49
CA MET A 38 -8.37 10.35 -25.10
C MET A 38 -8.47 11.62 -24.24
N GLY A 39 -8.62 11.49 -22.93
CA GLY A 39 -8.66 12.63 -21.99
C GLY A 39 -7.34 13.40 -21.91
N ARG A 40 -6.22 12.78 -22.32
CA ARG A 40 -4.91 13.42 -22.47
C ARG A 40 -4.67 13.96 -23.89
N ASP A 41 -5.72 14.00 -24.72
CA ASP A 41 -5.68 14.37 -26.13
C ASP A 41 -4.63 13.57 -26.94
N ASN A 42 -4.44 12.29 -26.61
CA ASN A 42 -3.49 11.41 -27.31
C ASN A 42 -4.25 10.31 -28.08
N PRO A 43 -4.85 10.64 -29.24
CA PRO A 43 -5.67 9.70 -29.99
C PRO A 43 -4.84 8.54 -30.55
N ARG A 44 -3.54 8.72 -30.80
CA ARG A 44 -2.65 7.64 -31.27
C ARG A 44 -2.45 6.57 -30.20
N ALA A 45 -2.23 6.97 -28.95
CA ALA A 45 -2.15 6.04 -27.84
C ALA A 45 -3.51 5.36 -27.57
N ALA A 46 -4.61 6.11 -27.70
CA ALA A 46 -5.95 5.57 -27.57
C ALA A 46 -6.24 4.51 -28.66
N TRP A 47 -5.92 4.81 -29.92
CA TRP A 47 -6.06 3.90 -31.05
C TRP A 47 -5.28 2.59 -30.85
N ALA A 48 -4.05 2.67 -30.34
CA ALA A 48 -3.25 1.50 -30.03
C ALA A 48 -3.90 0.58 -28.97
N VAL A 49 -4.68 1.14 -28.03
CA VAL A 49 -5.45 0.34 -27.06
C VAL A 49 -6.59 -0.41 -27.77
N LEU A 50 -7.29 0.24 -28.70
CA LEU A 50 -8.37 -0.37 -29.48
C LEU A 50 -7.82 -1.49 -30.39
N GLU A 51 -6.80 -1.22 -31.21
CA GLU A 51 -6.17 -2.19 -32.13
C GLU A 51 -5.63 -3.44 -31.42
N LYS A 52 -5.22 -3.31 -30.16
CA LYS A 52 -4.71 -4.44 -29.38
C LYS A 52 -5.76 -5.54 -29.20
N THR A 53 -7.05 -5.17 -29.13
CA THR A 53 -8.12 -6.05 -28.67
C THR A 53 -9.25 -6.20 -29.69
N MET A 54 -9.61 -5.14 -30.41
CA MET A 54 -10.70 -5.16 -31.38
C MET A 54 -10.27 -5.90 -32.66
N PRO A 55 -11.06 -6.86 -33.16
CA PRO A 55 -10.94 -7.28 -34.55
C PRO A 55 -11.36 -6.12 -35.44
N LEU A 56 -10.65 -5.92 -36.56
CA LEU A 56 -11.02 -4.94 -37.59
C LEU A 56 -11.30 -3.56 -37.00
N ALA A 57 -10.35 -3.03 -36.22
CA ALA A 57 -10.55 -1.86 -35.35
C ALA A 57 -11.10 -0.63 -36.10
N GLY A 58 -10.75 -0.46 -37.38
CA GLY A 58 -11.28 0.58 -38.27
C GLY A 58 -12.80 0.52 -38.42
N ILE A 59 -13.37 -0.67 -38.54
CA ILE A 59 -14.83 -0.89 -38.59
C ILE A 59 -15.40 -0.87 -37.17
N THR A 60 -14.78 -1.63 -36.26
CA THR A 60 -15.35 -1.87 -34.93
C THR A 60 -15.50 -0.60 -34.11
N ALA A 61 -14.51 0.31 -34.14
CA ALA A 61 -14.58 1.57 -33.42
C ALA A 61 -15.66 2.52 -33.98
N ARG A 62 -16.08 2.35 -35.24
CA ARG A 62 -17.15 3.15 -35.85
C ARG A 62 -18.53 2.63 -35.46
N LEU A 63 -18.69 1.31 -35.49
CA LEU A 63 -19.98 0.62 -35.30
C LEU A 63 -20.23 0.19 -33.86
N CYS A 64 -19.31 0.45 -32.92
CA CYS A 64 -19.49 0.03 -31.54
C CYS A 64 -20.76 0.62 -30.92
N GLU A 65 -21.64 -0.29 -30.49
CA GLU A 65 -22.89 0.02 -29.80
C GLU A 65 -22.68 0.20 -28.28
N ALA A 66 -21.41 0.14 -27.82
CA ALA A 66 -20.97 0.42 -26.47
C ALA A 66 -21.70 -0.35 -25.33
N PRO A 67 -21.81 -1.70 -25.41
CA PRO A 67 -22.47 -2.51 -24.36
C PRO A 67 -21.80 -2.39 -22.98
N CYS A 68 -20.56 -1.89 -22.92
CA CYS A 68 -19.82 -1.65 -21.69
C CYS A 68 -20.33 -0.42 -20.89
N GLU A 69 -21.04 0.52 -21.52
CA GLU A 69 -21.51 1.76 -20.86
C GLU A 69 -22.48 1.46 -19.72
N LYS A 70 -23.31 0.40 -19.83
CA LYS A 70 -24.25 -0.03 -18.79
C LYS A 70 -23.58 -0.45 -17.47
N PHE A 71 -22.29 -0.78 -17.51
CA PHE A 71 -21.49 -1.16 -16.36
C PHE A 71 -20.59 -0.05 -15.85
N CYS A 72 -20.60 1.13 -16.50
CA CYS A 72 -19.80 2.26 -16.05
C CYS A 72 -20.26 2.71 -14.65
N LEU A 73 -19.33 2.82 -13.70
CA LEU A 73 -19.65 3.27 -12.33
C LEU A 73 -20.18 4.71 -12.27
N ARG A 74 -19.96 5.50 -13.33
CA ARG A 74 -20.49 6.86 -13.44
C ARG A 74 -21.95 6.93 -13.85
N LYS A 75 -22.61 5.81 -14.17
CA LYS A 75 -24.04 5.81 -14.53
C LYS A 75 -24.90 6.53 -13.47
N ASP A 76 -24.54 6.38 -12.20
CA ASP A 76 -25.22 7.01 -11.06
C ASP A 76 -24.64 8.39 -10.68
N LEU A 77 -23.64 8.88 -11.42
CA LEU A 77 -22.89 10.13 -11.19
C LEU A 77 -22.97 11.09 -12.40
N GLY A 78 -24.18 11.27 -12.95
CA GLY A 78 -24.43 12.12 -14.12
C GLY A 78 -24.34 11.39 -15.47
N GLY A 79 -24.36 10.06 -15.46
CA GLY A 79 -24.43 9.22 -16.65
C GLY A 79 -23.08 8.61 -17.05
N PRO A 80 -23.10 7.48 -17.78
CA PRO A 80 -21.90 6.77 -18.17
C PRO A 80 -21.01 7.61 -19.11
N LEU A 81 -19.77 7.16 -19.27
CA LEU A 81 -18.87 7.64 -20.31
C LEU A 81 -19.40 7.22 -21.68
N ALA A 82 -19.35 8.13 -22.64
CA ALA A 82 -19.77 7.94 -24.01
C ALA A 82 -18.75 7.15 -24.86
N ILE A 83 -18.40 5.95 -24.41
CA ILE A 83 -17.33 5.12 -24.99
C ILE A 83 -17.52 4.95 -26.50
N GLY A 84 -18.71 4.63 -26.99
CA GLY A 84 -18.94 4.42 -28.44
C GLY A 84 -18.72 5.70 -29.27
N LEU A 85 -19.09 6.87 -28.75
CA LEU A 85 -18.82 8.15 -29.42
C LEU A 85 -17.34 8.53 -29.37
N LEU A 86 -16.65 8.20 -28.27
CA LEU A 86 -15.21 8.40 -28.14
C LEU A 86 -14.43 7.50 -29.11
N GLU A 87 -14.83 6.24 -29.26
CA GLU A 87 -14.23 5.29 -30.22
C GLU A 87 -14.40 5.79 -31.66
N ARG A 88 -15.61 6.26 -32.03
CA ARG A 88 -15.87 6.92 -33.32
C ARG A 88 -14.96 8.12 -33.56
N SER A 89 -14.87 9.02 -32.58
CA SER A 89 -14.01 10.21 -32.66
C SER A 89 -12.54 9.83 -32.81
N CYS A 90 -12.07 8.81 -32.08
CA CYS A 90 -10.70 8.30 -32.19
C CYS A 90 -10.42 7.73 -33.58
N ALA A 91 -11.34 6.93 -34.12
CA ALA A 91 -11.22 6.32 -35.45
C ALA A 91 -11.24 7.34 -36.60
N ALA A 92 -11.88 8.49 -36.41
CA ALA A 92 -11.87 9.60 -37.36
C ALA A 92 -10.56 10.41 -37.32
N ARG A 93 -9.84 10.39 -36.18
CA ARG A 93 -8.62 11.18 -35.95
C ARG A 93 -7.33 10.39 -36.17
N CYS A 94 -7.41 9.07 -36.32
CA CYS A 94 -6.26 8.20 -36.47
C CYS A 94 -6.30 7.43 -37.78
N ASP A 95 -5.26 7.63 -38.59
CA ASP A 95 -5.02 6.89 -39.83
C ASP A 95 -3.81 5.94 -39.72
N THR A 96 -3.14 5.94 -38.55
CA THR A 96 -1.96 5.11 -38.30
C THR A 96 -2.39 3.72 -37.83
N ARG A 97 -2.04 2.69 -38.59
CA ARG A 97 -2.26 1.28 -38.20
C ARG A 97 -0.99 0.58 -37.73
N ALA A 98 -1.09 -0.22 -36.68
CA ALA A 98 -0.01 -1.09 -36.28
C ALA A 98 0.22 -2.21 -37.32
N LYS A 99 1.48 -2.51 -37.64
CA LYS A 99 1.81 -3.67 -38.46
C LYS A 99 1.50 -4.94 -37.69
N ILE A 100 0.57 -5.75 -38.19
CA ILE A 100 0.27 -7.06 -37.62
C ILE A 100 1.41 -8.02 -37.95
N LEU A 101 2.01 -8.63 -36.92
CA LEU A 101 3.03 -9.65 -37.12
C LEU A 101 2.38 -10.91 -37.69
N ARG A 102 2.80 -11.32 -38.88
CA ARG A 102 2.34 -12.55 -39.52
C ARG A 102 3.06 -13.76 -38.92
N LEU A 103 2.30 -14.68 -38.33
CA LEU A 103 2.85 -15.95 -37.85
C LEU A 103 3.13 -16.94 -39.00
N PRO A 104 4.06 -17.90 -38.82
CA PRO A 104 4.28 -19.00 -39.76
C PRO A 104 2.99 -19.75 -40.09
N ALA A 105 2.92 -20.36 -41.28
CA ALA A 105 1.74 -21.10 -41.70
C ALA A 105 1.54 -22.33 -40.82
N ARG A 106 0.29 -22.57 -40.42
CA ARG A 106 -0.12 -23.83 -39.81
C ARG A 106 -0.64 -24.79 -40.90
N PRO A 107 -0.48 -26.12 -40.72
CA PRO A 107 -0.82 -27.09 -41.77
C PRO A 107 -2.33 -27.31 -41.94
N LYS A 108 -3.12 -27.11 -40.89
CA LYS A 108 -4.58 -27.27 -40.92
C LYS A 108 -5.25 -26.02 -41.47
N LYS A 109 -6.37 -26.18 -42.17
CA LYS A 109 -7.15 -25.10 -42.81
C LYS A 109 -8.54 -24.97 -42.21
N ALA A 110 -9.11 -23.77 -42.27
CA ALA A 110 -10.48 -23.48 -41.84
C ALA A 110 -11.33 -22.92 -42.98
N ALA A 111 -12.60 -23.32 -43.02
CA ALA A 111 -13.61 -22.74 -43.90
C ALA A 111 -14.58 -21.88 -43.08
N VAL A 112 -14.91 -20.69 -43.60
CA VAL A 112 -15.82 -19.73 -42.98
C VAL A 112 -16.92 -19.43 -43.99
N ILE A 113 -18.16 -19.76 -43.64
CA ILE A 113 -19.34 -19.61 -44.50
C ILE A 113 -20.05 -18.32 -44.10
N GLY A 114 -20.12 -17.37 -45.04
CA GLY A 114 -20.59 -16.01 -44.82
C GLY A 114 -19.44 -15.03 -44.56
N SER A 115 -19.67 -13.76 -44.87
CA SER A 115 -18.73 -12.64 -44.72
C SER A 115 -19.27 -11.50 -43.83
N GLY A 116 -20.30 -11.78 -43.02
CA GLY A 116 -20.76 -10.89 -41.95
C GLY A 116 -19.72 -10.69 -40.82
N PRO A 117 -19.98 -9.78 -39.87
CA PRO A 117 -19.03 -9.42 -38.80
C PRO A 117 -18.48 -10.61 -38.03
N SER A 118 -19.32 -11.58 -37.65
CA SER A 118 -18.89 -12.75 -36.88
C SER A 118 -17.89 -13.60 -37.66
N SER A 119 -18.14 -13.81 -38.95
CA SER A 119 -17.25 -14.52 -39.87
C SER A 119 -15.93 -13.78 -40.09
N LEU A 120 -15.97 -12.46 -40.26
CA LEU A 120 -14.75 -11.67 -40.41
C LEU A 120 -13.91 -11.65 -39.13
N ALA A 121 -14.54 -11.67 -37.94
CA ALA A 121 -13.84 -11.82 -36.67
C ALA A 121 -13.17 -13.20 -36.55
N VAL A 122 -13.82 -14.28 -37.00
CA VAL A 122 -13.22 -15.62 -37.08
C VAL A 122 -12.01 -15.61 -37.98
N ALA A 123 -12.15 -15.06 -39.19
CA ALA A 123 -11.07 -14.97 -40.16
C ALA A 123 -9.88 -14.16 -39.61
N PHE A 124 -10.15 -13.04 -38.93
CA PHE A 124 -9.12 -12.21 -38.30
C PHE A 124 -8.33 -12.96 -37.24
N ASP A 125 -9.00 -13.58 -36.26
CA ASP A 125 -8.34 -14.23 -35.12
C ASP A 125 -7.61 -15.52 -35.54
N LEU A 126 -8.16 -16.31 -36.48
CA LEU A 126 -7.47 -17.49 -37.03
C LEU A 126 -6.31 -17.13 -37.97
N GLY A 127 -6.50 -16.12 -38.83
CA GLY A 127 -5.44 -15.63 -39.72
C GLY A 127 -4.23 -15.10 -38.94
N LYS A 128 -4.46 -14.34 -37.85
CA LYS A 128 -3.39 -13.93 -36.91
C LYS A 128 -2.64 -15.09 -36.28
N LYS A 129 -3.30 -16.24 -36.10
CA LYS A 129 -2.68 -17.48 -35.58
C LYS A 129 -1.94 -18.30 -36.65
N GLY A 130 -2.01 -17.87 -37.91
CA GLY A 130 -1.28 -18.46 -39.04
C GLY A 130 -2.05 -19.56 -39.79
N TYR A 131 -3.33 -19.77 -39.48
CA TYR A 131 -4.17 -20.72 -40.21
C TYR A 131 -4.55 -20.16 -41.59
N PRO A 132 -4.45 -20.94 -42.68
CA PRO A 132 -5.13 -20.62 -43.93
C PRO A 132 -6.64 -20.66 -43.72
N VAL A 133 -7.32 -19.55 -44.01
CA VAL A 133 -8.78 -19.42 -43.86
C VAL A 133 -9.38 -19.07 -45.21
N THR A 134 -10.40 -19.79 -45.64
CA THR A 134 -11.20 -19.41 -46.82
C THR A 134 -12.58 -18.95 -46.36
N VAL A 135 -12.91 -17.70 -46.68
CA VAL A 135 -14.21 -17.08 -46.41
C VAL A 135 -15.04 -17.10 -47.69
N TYR A 136 -16.21 -17.73 -47.62
CA TYR A 136 -17.14 -17.81 -48.74
C TYR A 136 -18.24 -16.76 -48.59
N HIS A 137 -18.54 -16.02 -49.66
CA HIS A 137 -19.53 -14.93 -49.66
C HIS A 137 -20.38 -14.93 -50.94
N LEU A 138 -21.58 -14.34 -50.88
CA LEU A 138 -22.51 -14.25 -52.01
C LEU A 138 -22.26 -13.03 -52.90
N ASP A 139 -21.75 -11.95 -52.32
CA ASP A 139 -21.67 -10.66 -53.01
C ASP A 139 -20.48 -10.58 -53.97
N THR A 140 -20.44 -9.53 -54.79
CA THR A 140 -19.29 -9.23 -55.66
C THR A 140 -18.00 -8.96 -54.86
N ALA A 141 -18.12 -8.57 -53.59
CA ALA A 141 -17.00 -8.36 -52.69
C ALA A 141 -17.39 -8.72 -51.24
N PRO A 142 -16.45 -9.23 -50.42
CA PRO A 142 -16.75 -9.73 -49.07
C PRO A 142 -17.12 -8.60 -48.12
N GLY A 143 -17.97 -8.86 -47.12
CA GLY A 143 -18.38 -7.88 -46.11
C GLY A 143 -19.85 -7.98 -45.70
N GLY A 144 -20.65 -8.74 -46.46
CA GLY A 144 -22.08 -8.90 -46.24
C GLY A 144 -22.78 -7.55 -46.06
N TRP A 145 -23.70 -7.50 -45.10
CA TRP A 145 -24.48 -6.28 -44.79
C TRP A 145 -23.65 -5.06 -44.37
N LEU A 146 -22.35 -5.21 -44.04
CA LEU A 146 -21.49 -4.05 -43.79
C LEU A 146 -21.31 -3.18 -45.04
N ARG A 147 -21.46 -3.76 -46.24
CA ARG A 147 -21.40 -3.02 -47.51
C ARG A 147 -22.64 -2.18 -47.78
N ASP A 148 -23.76 -2.48 -47.11
CA ASP A 148 -25.03 -1.76 -47.26
C ASP A 148 -25.14 -0.54 -46.33
N LEU A 149 -24.15 -0.34 -45.44
CA LEU A 149 -24.15 0.79 -44.51
C LEU A 149 -23.84 2.11 -45.25
N PRO A 150 -24.50 3.22 -44.86
CA PRO A 150 -24.20 4.54 -45.39
C PRO A 150 -22.73 4.92 -45.20
N ASP A 151 -22.16 5.64 -46.16
CA ASP A 151 -20.75 6.05 -46.19
C ASP A 151 -20.39 6.97 -45.01
N GLU A 152 -21.37 7.70 -44.47
CA GLU A 152 -21.20 8.53 -43.26
C GLU A 152 -20.99 7.69 -41.99
N ILE A 153 -21.50 6.45 -41.97
CA ILE A 153 -21.39 5.51 -40.85
C ILE A 153 -20.16 4.63 -41.01
N LEU A 154 -19.99 4.01 -42.18
CA LEU A 154 -18.85 3.18 -42.54
C LEU A 154 -18.43 3.46 -43.98
N PRO A 155 -17.39 4.29 -44.20
CA PRO A 155 -16.90 4.54 -45.55
C PRO A 155 -16.42 3.24 -46.20
N ALA A 156 -16.83 2.98 -47.45
CA ALA A 156 -16.46 1.76 -48.18
C ALA A 156 -14.93 1.52 -48.19
N ARG A 157 -14.14 2.60 -48.30
CA ARG A 157 -12.66 2.54 -48.23
C ARG A 157 -12.14 1.90 -46.94
N VAL A 158 -12.79 2.13 -45.79
CA VAL A 158 -12.35 1.61 -44.48
C VAL A 158 -12.60 0.11 -44.41
N LEU A 159 -13.74 -0.35 -44.94
CA LEU A 159 -14.06 -1.77 -45.05
C LEU A 159 -13.06 -2.49 -45.96
N ASP A 160 -12.80 -1.95 -47.15
CA ASP A 160 -11.86 -2.54 -48.09
C ASP A 160 -10.40 -2.52 -47.58
N GLU A 161 -10.02 -1.54 -46.76
CA GLU A 161 -8.73 -1.55 -46.05
C GLU A 161 -8.64 -2.69 -45.03
N GLU A 162 -9.68 -2.94 -44.23
CA GLU A 162 -9.70 -4.05 -43.26
C GLU A 162 -9.71 -5.42 -43.95
N ILE A 163 -10.41 -5.55 -45.07
CA ILE A 163 -10.38 -6.78 -45.89
C ILE A 163 -8.97 -7.04 -46.44
N ARG A 164 -8.28 -6.03 -46.95
CA ARG A 164 -6.88 -6.17 -47.40
C ARG A 164 -5.94 -6.60 -46.28
N ILE A 165 -6.21 -6.19 -45.04
CA ILE A 165 -5.44 -6.69 -43.88
C ILE A 165 -5.69 -8.18 -43.70
N LEU A 166 -6.93 -8.65 -43.80
CA LEU A 166 -7.24 -10.09 -43.71
C LEU A 166 -6.52 -10.88 -44.80
N GLU A 167 -6.49 -10.38 -46.04
CA GLU A 167 -5.76 -11.02 -47.14
C GLU A 167 -4.26 -11.17 -46.82
N SER A 168 -3.65 -10.16 -46.19
CA SER A 168 -2.26 -10.23 -45.73
C SER A 168 -2.01 -11.31 -44.67
N LEU A 169 -3.07 -11.77 -43.99
CA LEU A 169 -3.07 -12.79 -42.94
C LEU A 169 -3.43 -14.20 -43.43
N ARG A 170 -3.35 -14.48 -44.74
CA ARG A 170 -3.75 -15.77 -45.36
C ARG A 170 -5.25 -16.07 -45.24
N VAL A 171 -6.05 -15.01 -45.22
CA VAL A 171 -7.48 -15.13 -45.45
C VAL A 171 -7.73 -14.98 -46.94
N PHE A 172 -8.42 -15.94 -47.53
CA PHE A 172 -8.82 -15.94 -48.93
C PHE A 172 -10.32 -15.73 -49.01
N PHE A 173 -10.77 -14.91 -49.95
CA PHE A 173 -12.20 -14.68 -50.17
C PHE A 173 -12.62 -15.35 -51.48
N ALA A 174 -13.71 -16.11 -51.45
CA ALA A 174 -14.25 -16.82 -52.59
C ALA A 174 -15.75 -16.52 -52.74
N ALA A 175 -16.14 -16.03 -53.92
CA ALA A 175 -17.54 -15.87 -54.25
C ALA A 175 -18.20 -17.26 -54.44
N ALA A 176 -19.43 -17.40 -53.95
CA ALA A 176 -20.25 -18.60 -54.07
C ALA A 176 -21.66 -18.24 -54.54
N GLU A 177 -22.32 -19.14 -55.28
CA GLU A 177 -23.71 -18.94 -55.72
C GLU A 177 -24.71 -19.07 -54.57
N SER A 178 -24.43 -19.95 -53.61
CA SER A 178 -25.23 -20.19 -52.41
C SER A 178 -24.33 -20.55 -51.22
N LEU A 179 -24.74 -20.18 -50.01
CA LEU A 179 -24.08 -20.56 -48.76
C LEU A 179 -24.84 -21.72 -48.11
N ASP A 180 -24.75 -22.90 -48.73
CA ASP A 180 -25.49 -24.10 -48.36
C ASP A 180 -24.57 -25.25 -47.91
N LEU A 181 -25.16 -26.41 -47.61
CA LEU A 181 -24.40 -27.59 -47.19
C LEU A 181 -23.52 -28.13 -48.33
N ALA A 182 -23.97 -28.03 -49.58
CA ALA A 182 -23.24 -28.54 -50.75
C ALA A 182 -21.92 -27.78 -50.95
N LEU A 183 -21.91 -26.46 -50.69
CA LEU A 183 -20.68 -25.65 -50.68
C LEU A 183 -19.64 -26.19 -49.67
N ILE A 184 -20.08 -26.51 -48.46
CA ILE A 184 -19.22 -27.01 -47.38
C ILE A 184 -18.67 -28.40 -47.73
N GLU A 185 -19.49 -29.27 -48.31
CA GLU A 185 -19.11 -30.61 -48.75
C GLU A 185 -18.12 -30.58 -49.94
N ALA A 186 -18.30 -29.65 -50.87
CA ALA A 186 -17.38 -29.43 -51.99
C ALA A 186 -16.01 -28.89 -51.53
N HIS A 187 -15.94 -28.23 -50.37
CA HIS A 187 -14.73 -27.58 -49.86
C HIS A 187 -14.39 -28.02 -48.43
N PRO A 188 -14.01 -29.29 -48.20
CA PRO A 188 -13.74 -29.81 -46.86
C PRO A 188 -12.58 -29.08 -46.19
N ALA A 189 -12.74 -28.79 -44.90
CA ALA A 189 -11.74 -28.15 -44.04
C ALA A 189 -11.64 -28.83 -42.67
N ASP A 190 -10.53 -28.62 -41.96
CA ASP A 190 -10.29 -29.20 -40.63
C ASP A 190 -11.19 -28.57 -39.55
N ALA A 191 -11.69 -27.36 -39.80
CA ALA A 191 -12.72 -26.70 -39.00
C ALA A 191 -13.61 -25.82 -39.89
N VAL A 192 -14.91 -25.78 -39.59
CA VAL A 192 -15.91 -25.02 -40.34
C VAL A 192 -16.63 -24.06 -39.40
N TYR A 193 -16.72 -22.79 -39.78
CA TYR A 193 -17.58 -21.80 -39.11
C TYR A 193 -18.72 -21.38 -40.03
N ILE A 194 -19.93 -21.29 -39.49
CA ILE A 194 -21.13 -20.89 -40.22
C ILE A 194 -21.69 -19.63 -39.57
N GLY A 195 -21.58 -18.50 -40.26
CA GLY A 195 -22.11 -17.21 -39.82
C GLY A 195 -23.62 -17.14 -40.03
N GLN A 196 -24.35 -16.80 -38.97
CA GLN A 196 -25.80 -16.58 -39.02
C GLN A 196 -26.17 -15.10 -39.20
N ASP A 197 -25.17 -14.22 -39.28
CA ASP A 197 -25.28 -12.78 -39.51
C ASP A 197 -25.04 -12.40 -40.98
N ASP A 198 -25.36 -13.32 -41.89
CA ASP A 198 -25.30 -13.16 -43.35
C ASP A 198 -26.49 -13.89 -43.99
N HIS A 199 -26.66 -13.79 -45.31
CA HIS A 199 -27.72 -14.44 -46.09
C HIS A 199 -27.48 -15.96 -46.30
N THR A 200 -27.22 -16.68 -45.21
CA THR A 200 -27.00 -18.13 -45.19
C THR A 200 -28.29 -18.89 -45.46
N ASP A 201 -28.20 -20.03 -46.18
CA ASP A 201 -29.36 -20.83 -46.56
C ASP A 201 -30.20 -21.26 -45.33
N PRO A 202 -31.53 -21.02 -45.32
CA PRO A 202 -32.38 -21.36 -44.18
C PRO A 202 -32.41 -22.86 -43.82
N ALA A 203 -32.28 -23.76 -44.80
CA ALA A 203 -32.22 -25.19 -44.57
C ALA A 203 -30.88 -25.58 -43.91
N LEU A 204 -29.77 -24.94 -44.31
CA LEU A 204 -28.49 -25.10 -43.60
C LEU A 204 -28.59 -24.61 -42.16
N LEU A 205 -29.17 -23.43 -41.91
CA LEU A 205 -29.37 -22.89 -40.57
C LEU A 205 -30.25 -23.80 -39.71
N ALA A 206 -31.34 -24.34 -40.27
CA ALA A 206 -32.21 -25.30 -39.59
C ALA A 206 -31.48 -26.62 -39.24
N ALA A 207 -30.52 -27.03 -40.08
CA ALA A 207 -29.74 -28.25 -39.88
C ALA A 207 -28.60 -28.13 -38.84
N LEU A 208 -28.22 -26.92 -38.41
CA LEU A 208 -27.12 -26.73 -37.44
C LEU A 208 -27.44 -27.29 -36.05
N GLY A 209 -28.73 -27.37 -35.68
CA GLY A 209 -29.13 -27.70 -34.32
C GLY A 209 -28.75 -26.61 -33.31
N LYS A 210 -28.63 -26.97 -32.03
CA LYS A 210 -28.32 -26.01 -30.96
C LYS A 210 -26.82 -25.94 -30.71
N ALA A 211 -26.22 -24.77 -30.95
CA ALA A 211 -24.83 -24.50 -30.59
C ALA A 211 -24.64 -24.39 -29.06
N ASP A 212 -23.47 -24.80 -28.57
CA ASP A 212 -23.06 -24.52 -27.21
C ASP A 212 -22.83 -23.02 -27.00
N ALA A 213 -23.51 -22.43 -26.00
CA ALA A 213 -23.55 -20.99 -25.78
C ALA A 213 -22.20 -20.36 -25.35
N ARG A 214 -21.18 -21.17 -25.02
CA ARG A 214 -19.87 -20.69 -24.56
C ARG A 214 -18.77 -20.94 -25.59
N THR A 215 -18.83 -22.07 -26.27
CA THR A 215 -17.81 -22.52 -27.21
C THR A 215 -18.23 -22.30 -28.66
N MET A 216 -19.49 -21.99 -28.92
CA MET A 216 -20.05 -21.87 -30.28
C MET A 216 -19.95 -23.17 -31.10
N ALA A 217 -19.65 -24.30 -30.44
CA ALA A 217 -19.50 -25.59 -31.08
C ALA A 217 -20.88 -26.21 -31.39
N LEU A 218 -20.95 -26.89 -32.53
CA LEU A 218 -22.09 -27.71 -32.93
C LEU A 218 -21.86 -29.17 -32.53
N GLU A 219 -22.93 -29.97 -32.60
CA GLU A 219 -22.85 -31.42 -32.31
C GLU A 219 -21.88 -32.14 -33.26
N LYS A 220 -21.83 -31.68 -34.52
CA LYS A 220 -20.87 -32.18 -35.51
C LYS A 220 -19.45 -31.71 -35.15
N PRO A 221 -18.49 -32.63 -34.88
CA PRO A 221 -17.14 -32.24 -34.50
C PRO A 221 -16.45 -31.38 -35.56
N GLY A 222 -15.77 -30.33 -35.11
CA GLY A 222 -15.08 -29.37 -35.99
C GLY A 222 -15.99 -28.30 -36.60
N TRP A 223 -17.29 -28.31 -36.30
CA TRP A 223 -18.26 -27.33 -36.79
C TRP A 223 -18.64 -26.34 -35.68
N PHE A 224 -18.71 -25.07 -36.05
CA PHE A 224 -18.99 -23.96 -35.15
C PHE A 224 -19.95 -22.98 -35.81
N THR A 225 -20.72 -22.24 -35.03
CA THR A 225 -21.63 -21.21 -35.55
C THR A 225 -21.83 -20.06 -34.57
N GLY A 226 -22.14 -18.87 -35.09
CA GLY A 226 -22.35 -17.66 -34.30
C GLY A 226 -23.02 -16.57 -35.13
N GLY A 227 -23.06 -15.35 -34.60
CA GLY A 227 -23.68 -14.20 -35.30
C GLY A 227 -25.19 -14.03 -35.08
N ALA A 228 -25.92 -15.08 -34.67
CA ALA A 228 -27.33 -14.95 -34.28
C ALA A 228 -27.46 -14.32 -32.88
N VAL A 229 -27.57 -13.00 -32.84
CA VAL A 229 -27.69 -12.24 -31.59
C VAL A 229 -29.07 -11.60 -31.49
N PRO A 230 -29.98 -12.08 -30.61
CA PRO A 230 -31.33 -11.54 -30.48
C PRO A 230 -31.40 -10.24 -29.65
N CYS A 231 -30.27 -9.64 -29.29
CA CYS A 231 -30.19 -8.56 -28.30
C CYS A 231 -29.95 -7.17 -28.92
N GLU A 232 -29.98 -6.15 -28.06
CA GLU A 232 -29.80 -4.71 -28.37
C GLU A 232 -28.47 -4.39 -29.05
N PHE A 233 -27.43 -5.21 -28.86
CA PHE A 233 -26.07 -4.97 -29.36
C PHE A 233 -25.68 -6.00 -30.42
N ARG A 234 -26.20 -5.83 -31.64
CA ARG A 234 -26.11 -6.82 -32.72
C ARG A 234 -24.68 -6.95 -33.26
N PHE A 235 -24.01 -5.84 -33.49
CA PHE A 235 -22.68 -5.83 -34.12
C PHE A 235 -21.60 -6.33 -33.16
N ILE A 236 -21.51 -5.78 -31.95
CA ILE A 236 -20.49 -6.20 -30.97
C ILE A 236 -20.76 -7.64 -30.49
N GLY A 237 -22.02 -8.04 -30.36
CA GLY A 237 -22.40 -9.42 -30.07
C GLY A 237 -21.91 -10.39 -31.14
N ALA A 238 -22.13 -10.07 -32.43
CA ALA A 238 -21.71 -10.91 -33.55
C ALA A 238 -20.18 -11.08 -33.59
N LEU A 239 -19.42 -9.99 -33.43
CA LEU A 239 -17.97 -10.05 -33.31
C LEU A 239 -17.53 -10.93 -32.12
N SER A 240 -18.18 -10.80 -30.97
CA SER A 240 -17.87 -11.61 -29.78
C SER A 240 -18.11 -13.10 -30.04
N HIS A 241 -19.25 -13.47 -30.64
CA HIS A 241 -19.52 -14.86 -31.04
C HIS A 241 -18.43 -15.39 -31.98
N GLY A 242 -18.04 -14.59 -32.99
CA GLY A 242 -16.97 -14.96 -33.91
C GLY A 242 -15.63 -15.21 -33.20
N ARG A 243 -15.24 -14.37 -32.24
CA ARG A 243 -13.99 -14.56 -31.49
C ARG A 243 -14.01 -15.76 -30.55
N GLU A 244 -15.15 -16.02 -29.91
CA GLU A 244 -15.34 -17.22 -29.10
C GLU A 244 -15.29 -18.47 -29.97
N ALA A 245 -15.90 -18.46 -31.16
CA ALA A 245 -15.81 -19.54 -32.13
C ALA A 245 -14.37 -19.74 -32.63
N ALA A 246 -13.65 -18.67 -32.98
CA ALA A 246 -12.25 -18.74 -33.42
C ALA A 246 -11.33 -19.34 -32.34
N THR A 247 -11.59 -19.03 -31.07
CA THR A 247 -10.88 -19.64 -29.94
C THR A 247 -11.17 -21.13 -29.84
N SER A 248 -12.43 -21.55 -30.02
CA SER A 248 -12.79 -22.96 -30.05
C SER A 248 -12.20 -23.71 -31.24
N MET A 249 -12.24 -23.11 -32.43
CA MET A 249 -11.65 -23.65 -33.65
C MET A 249 -10.15 -23.86 -33.48
N ASP A 250 -9.42 -22.86 -32.98
CA ASP A 250 -7.99 -22.97 -32.70
C ASP A 250 -7.68 -24.14 -31.74
N ARG A 251 -8.46 -24.28 -30.66
CA ARG A 251 -8.29 -25.38 -29.69
C ARG A 251 -8.61 -26.74 -30.31
N HIS A 252 -9.69 -26.83 -31.10
CA HIS A 252 -10.03 -28.03 -31.85
C HIS A 252 -8.92 -28.43 -32.82
N LEU A 253 -8.40 -27.48 -33.60
CA LEU A 253 -7.31 -27.70 -34.55
C LEU A 253 -6.02 -28.14 -33.86
N GLN A 254 -5.81 -27.78 -32.58
CA GLN A 254 -4.69 -28.23 -31.76
C GLN A 254 -4.95 -29.56 -31.01
N GLY A 255 -6.17 -30.10 -31.05
CA GLY A 255 -6.57 -31.27 -30.26
C GLY A 255 -6.72 -30.97 -28.76
N ALA A 256 -6.90 -29.72 -28.38
CA ALA A 256 -7.10 -29.29 -26.99
C ALA A 256 -8.59 -29.30 -26.59
N SER A 257 -8.88 -29.53 -25.30
CA SER A 257 -10.23 -29.42 -24.73
C SER A 257 -10.84 -28.05 -25.02
N LEU A 258 -12.12 -27.94 -25.40
CA LEU A 258 -12.74 -26.64 -25.71
C LEU A 258 -12.99 -25.75 -24.47
N THR A 259 -13.01 -26.34 -23.28
CA THR A 259 -13.46 -25.68 -22.04
C THR A 259 -12.39 -25.59 -20.96
N ALA A 260 -11.42 -26.49 -20.91
CA ALA A 260 -10.41 -26.52 -19.86
C ALA A 260 -9.55 -25.24 -19.82
N SER A 261 -9.49 -24.58 -18.67
CA SER A 261 -8.73 -23.35 -18.41
C SER A 261 -9.05 -22.20 -19.38
N ARG A 262 -10.29 -22.16 -19.92
CA ARG A 262 -10.75 -21.08 -20.78
C ARG A 262 -11.27 -19.91 -19.94
N VAL A 263 -10.88 -18.70 -20.34
CA VAL A 263 -11.42 -17.46 -19.78
C VAL A 263 -12.59 -17.03 -20.65
N PHE A 264 -13.77 -16.93 -20.06
CA PHE A 264 -14.98 -16.48 -20.75
C PHE A 264 -15.25 -15.00 -20.51
N PRO A 265 -16.04 -14.34 -21.38
CA PRO A 265 -16.53 -12.99 -21.15
C PRO A 265 -17.20 -12.86 -19.78
N ARG A 266 -16.85 -11.82 -19.03
CA ARG A 266 -17.29 -11.63 -17.64
C ARG A 266 -18.67 -10.98 -17.51
N SER A 267 -19.27 -10.53 -18.61
CA SER A 267 -20.60 -9.88 -18.63
C SER A 267 -20.75 -8.77 -17.59
N GLY A 268 -19.69 -7.97 -17.40
CA GLY A 268 -19.65 -6.86 -16.45
C GLY A 268 -19.26 -7.22 -15.02
N HIS A 269 -19.18 -8.50 -14.68
CA HIS A 269 -18.76 -8.93 -13.35
C HIS A 269 -17.27 -8.70 -13.12
N THR A 270 -16.93 -8.01 -12.03
CA THR A 270 -15.55 -7.78 -11.59
C THR A 270 -15.51 -7.65 -10.07
N ASP A 271 -14.45 -8.15 -9.47
CA ASP A 271 -14.17 -7.97 -8.04
C ASP A 271 -13.41 -6.66 -7.77
N LEU A 272 -13.10 -5.87 -8.82
CA LEU A 272 -12.41 -4.59 -8.65
C LEU A 272 -13.27 -3.60 -7.85
N PHE A 273 -12.84 -3.29 -6.64
CA PHE A 273 -13.41 -2.24 -5.82
C PHE A 273 -12.94 -0.85 -6.29
N THR A 274 -13.85 0.12 -6.36
CA THR A 274 -13.54 1.52 -6.62
C THR A 274 -14.39 2.38 -5.69
N ASN A 275 -13.74 3.15 -4.83
CA ASN A 275 -14.44 4.05 -3.92
C ASN A 275 -15.02 5.25 -4.70
N LEU A 276 -16.33 5.42 -4.64
CA LEU A 276 -17.07 6.51 -5.31
C LEU A 276 -17.35 7.70 -4.37
N GLN A 277 -17.01 7.60 -3.09
CA GLN A 277 -17.24 8.66 -2.11
C GLN A 277 -16.46 9.92 -2.49
N GLY A 278 -17.15 11.06 -2.49
CA GLY A 278 -16.57 12.36 -2.82
C GLY A 278 -16.41 12.65 -4.32
N ILE A 279 -16.75 11.72 -5.20
CA ILE A 279 -16.78 11.97 -6.65
C ILE A 279 -18.02 12.83 -6.99
N ARG A 280 -17.79 13.95 -7.66
CA ARG A 280 -18.87 14.87 -8.05
C ARG A 280 -19.65 14.29 -9.24
N PRO A 281 -21.01 14.33 -9.20
CA PRO A 281 -21.81 14.04 -10.38
C PRO A 281 -21.55 15.08 -11.48
N GLU A 282 -21.32 14.62 -12.71
CA GLU A 282 -21.14 15.50 -13.86
C GLU A 282 -21.89 14.91 -15.06
N PRO A 283 -22.72 15.70 -15.76
CA PRO A 283 -23.51 15.22 -16.88
C PRO A 283 -22.63 14.79 -18.05
N ARG A 284 -23.13 13.85 -18.87
CA ARG A 284 -22.52 13.45 -20.15
C ARG A 284 -22.47 14.63 -21.11
N ILE A 285 -21.33 14.80 -21.78
CA ILE A 285 -21.19 15.81 -22.83
C ILE A 285 -22.04 15.38 -24.03
N VAL A 286 -22.93 16.27 -24.49
CA VAL A 286 -23.71 16.06 -25.70
C VAL A 286 -22.91 16.63 -26.87
N PRO A 287 -22.62 15.85 -27.93
CA PRO A 287 -21.89 16.37 -29.09
C PRO A 287 -22.72 17.46 -29.77
N ALA A 288 -22.09 18.58 -30.12
CA ALA A 288 -22.75 19.65 -30.88
C ALA A 288 -23.17 19.22 -32.29
N PRO A 289 -22.36 18.49 -33.07
CA PRO A 289 -22.78 18.02 -34.39
C PRO A 289 -23.48 16.63 -34.31
N PRO A 290 -24.43 16.33 -35.23
CA PRO A 290 -25.10 15.04 -35.29
C PRO A 290 -24.18 13.82 -35.54
N GLY A 291 -22.93 14.06 -35.97
CA GLY A 291 -21.93 13.03 -36.33
C GLY A 291 -21.01 12.56 -35.20
N GLY A 292 -21.16 13.09 -33.97
CA GLY A 292 -20.34 12.71 -32.80
C GLY A 292 -19.38 13.80 -32.34
N TYR A 293 -18.44 13.47 -31.46
CA TYR A 293 -17.61 14.48 -30.80
C TYR A 293 -16.56 15.12 -31.72
N VAL A 294 -16.49 16.45 -31.67
CA VAL A 294 -15.28 17.17 -32.09
C VAL A 294 -14.13 16.92 -31.10
N PRO A 295 -12.85 17.13 -31.46
CA PRO A 295 -11.72 16.76 -30.61
C PRO A 295 -11.78 17.29 -29.18
N GLN A 296 -12.21 18.54 -29.00
CA GLN A 296 -12.32 19.16 -27.68
C GLN A 296 -13.40 18.50 -26.81
N GLU A 297 -14.59 18.24 -27.37
CA GLU A 297 -15.69 17.56 -26.68
C GLU A 297 -15.29 16.13 -26.31
N ALA A 298 -14.58 15.42 -27.20
CA ALA A 298 -14.09 14.06 -26.94
C ALA A 298 -13.12 14.05 -25.75
N THR A 299 -12.20 15.01 -25.69
CA THR A 299 -11.26 15.15 -24.56
C THR A 299 -11.99 15.50 -23.26
N GLN A 300 -12.98 16.39 -23.31
CA GLN A 300 -13.79 16.76 -22.15
C GLN A 300 -14.61 15.57 -21.62
N GLU A 301 -15.32 14.88 -22.50
CA GLU A 301 -16.08 13.69 -22.14
C GLU A 301 -15.16 12.61 -21.55
N ALA A 302 -14.03 12.35 -22.20
CA ALA A 302 -13.06 11.37 -21.73
C ALA A 302 -12.46 11.74 -20.36
N SER A 303 -12.29 13.03 -20.08
CA SER A 303 -11.77 13.54 -18.80
C SER A 303 -12.72 13.31 -17.61
N ARG A 304 -14.00 12.97 -17.86
CA ARG A 304 -14.93 12.53 -16.81
C ARG A 304 -14.55 11.15 -16.25
N CYS A 305 -13.66 10.38 -16.90
CA CYS A 305 -13.25 9.07 -16.40
C CYS A 305 -12.63 9.16 -15.01
N ILE A 306 -13.13 8.35 -14.07
CA ILE A 306 -12.65 8.33 -12.68
C ILE A 306 -11.47 7.36 -12.45
N ASP A 307 -10.89 6.81 -13.53
CA ASP A 307 -9.81 5.82 -13.49
C ASP A 307 -10.06 4.71 -12.46
N CYS A 308 -11.13 3.92 -12.66
CA CYS A 308 -11.57 2.90 -11.69
C CYS A 308 -10.41 1.98 -11.30
N GLN A 309 -10.00 2.03 -10.04
CA GLN A 309 -8.85 1.32 -9.46
C GLN A 309 -9.11 1.03 -7.97
N CYS A 310 -8.57 -0.08 -7.46
CA CYS A 310 -8.58 -0.44 -6.05
C CYS A 310 -7.25 -0.01 -5.39
N LEU A 311 -7.15 1.27 -5.06
CA LEU A 311 -5.94 1.85 -4.45
C LEU A 311 -6.17 2.47 -3.06
N GLU A 312 -7.25 2.15 -2.33
CA GLU A 312 -7.54 2.75 -1.02
C GLU A 312 -6.35 2.67 -0.04
N CYS A 313 -5.75 1.48 0.08
CA CYS A 313 -4.57 1.30 0.92
C CYS A 313 -3.37 2.15 0.48
N VAL A 314 -3.22 2.42 -0.82
CA VAL A 314 -2.16 3.27 -1.38
C VAL A 314 -2.49 4.74 -1.19
N ARG A 315 -3.75 5.15 -1.42
CA ARG A 315 -4.24 6.53 -1.24
C ARG A 315 -3.96 7.04 0.17
N HIS A 316 -4.10 6.20 1.19
CA HIS A 316 -3.92 6.57 2.61
C HIS A 316 -2.56 6.14 3.22
N CYS A 317 -1.61 5.67 2.41
CA CYS A 317 -0.32 5.22 2.91
C CYS A 317 0.84 5.86 2.15
N VAL A 318 1.47 6.87 2.77
CA VAL A 318 2.65 7.56 2.22
C VAL A 318 3.76 6.57 1.84
N TYR A 319 3.95 5.52 2.65
CA TYR A 319 4.90 4.45 2.33
C TYR A 319 4.62 3.80 0.98
N LEU A 320 3.38 3.40 0.68
CA LEU A 320 3.08 2.77 -0.60
C LEU A 320 3.17 3.76 -1.77
N ARG A 321 2.72 5.02 -1.57
CA ARG A 321 2.81 6.06 -2.62
C ARG A 321 4.26 6.36 -3.00
N GLU A 322 5.15 6.48 -2.01
CA GLU A 322 6.57 6.78 -2.25
C GLU A 322 7.24 5.70 -3.11
N TYR A 323 6.86 4.44 -2.94
CA TYR A 323 7.40 3.33 -3.72
C TYR A 323 6.66 3.08 -5.05
N GLY A 324 5.62 3.85 -5.38
CA GLY A 324 5.03 3.95 -6.73
C GLY A 324 4.32 2.71 -7.28
N ALA A 325 3.85 1.78 -6.43
CA ALA A 325 3.17 0.55 -6.85
C ALA A 325 2.08 0.15 -5.83
N TYR A 326 1.61 -1.10 -5.92
CA TYR A 326 0.48 -1.63 -5.13
C TYR A 326 0.81 -2.99 -4.49
N PRO A 327 0.03 -3.45 -3.50
CA PRO A 327 0.39 -4.59 -2.63
C PRO A 327 0.81 -5.88 -3.34
N LYS A 328 0.13 -6.29 -4.41
CA LYS A 328 0.49 -7.50 -5.19
C LYS A 328 1.92 -7.44 -5.73
N THR A 329 2.29 -6.32 -6.34
CA THR A 329 3.64 -6.07 -6.86
C THR A 329 4.66 -6.07 -5.72
N TYR A 330 4.28 -5.55 -4.55
CA TYR A 330 5.16 -5.57 -3.38
C TYR A 330 5.34 -6.96 -2.78
N ALA A 331 4.32 -7.81 -2.78
CA ALA A 331 4.45 -9.21 -2.39
C ALA A 331 5.51 -9.93 -3.26
N ARG A 332 5.43 -9.76 -4.59
CA ARG A 332 6.44 -10.27 -5.53
C ARG A 332 7.83 -9.70 -5.22
N ARG A 333 7.93 -8.39 -4.94
CA ARG A 333 9.21 -7.72 -4.62
C ARG A 333 9.84 -8.28 -3.33
N VAL A 334 9.04 -8.49 -2.28
CA VAL A 334 9.49 -9.07 -1.01
C VAL A 334 9.94 -10.52 -1.22
N PHE A 335 9.16 -11.32 -1.94
CA PHE A 335 9.52 -12.69 -2.30
C PHE A 335 10.85 -12.76 -3.01
N ASN A 336 11.00 -12.02 -4.12
CA ASN A 336 12.23 -11.99 -4.90
C ASN A 336 13.43 -11.56 -4.06
N ASN A 337 13.26 -10.57 -3.17
CA ASN A 337 14.33 -10.12 -2.28
C ASN A 337 14.78 -11.21 -1.27
N SER A 338 13.84 -12.02 -0.79
CA SER A 338 14.13 -13.15 0.11
C SER A 338 14.72 -14.36 -0.63
N ALA A 339 14.36 -14.58 -1.89
CA ALA A 339 14.83 -15.70 -2.70
C ALA A 339 16.28 -15.52 -3.20
N ILE A 340 16.79 -14.28 -3.26
CA ILE A 340 18.19 -14.00 -3.63
C ILE A 340 19.13 -14.70 -2.64
N VAL A 341 19.96 -15.61 -3.15
CA VAL A 341 20.98 -16.32 -2.38
C VAL A 341 22.24 -15.47 -2.25
N GLN A 342 22.77 -14.97 -3.37
CA GLN A 342 23.94 -14.09 -3.46
C GLN A 342 23.60 -12.80 -4.22
N GLY A 343 24.15 -11.67 -3.80
CA GLY A 343 23.93 -10.36 -4.44
C GLY A 343 23.25 -9.31 -3.56
N ALA A 344 23.12 -8.09 -4.10
CA ALA A 344 22.57 -6.95 -3.38
C ALA A 344 21.04 -7.05 -3.28
N ARG A 345 20.52 -7.01 -2.04
CA ARG A 345 19.09 -7.04 -1.74
C ARG A 345 18.49 -5.64 -1.82
N GLN A 346 17.79 -5.36 -2.92
CA GLN A 346 17.25 -4.03 -3.26
C GLN A 346 15.96 -3.65 -2.52
N ALA A 347 15.36 -4.56 -1.76
CA ALA A 347 14.11 -4.30 -1.01
C ALA A 347 14.31 -4.21 0.51
N ASN A 348 15.54 -4.28 1.04
CA ASN A 348 15.78 -4.20 2.49
C ASN A 348 15.23 -2.89 3.10
N LYS A 349 15.55 -1.75 2.48
CA LYS A 349 15.03 -0.44 2.91
C LYS A 349 13.50 -0.41 2.83
N PHE A 350 12.91 -0.96 1.76
CA PHE A 350 11.46 -1.06 1.59
C PHE A 350 10.80 -1.87 2.72
N ILE A 351 11.31 -3.06 3.03
CA ILE A 351 10.78 -3.95 4.07
C ILE A 351 10.87 -3.29 5.45
N ASN A 352 12.00 -2.66 5.77
CA ASN A 352 12.23 -1.99 7.05
C ASN A 352 11.50 -0.65 7.19
N SER A 353 11.07 -0.04 6.08
CA SER A 353 10.39 1.27 6.12
C SER A 353 8.90 1.18 6.50
N CYS A 354 8.27 0.00 6.48
CA CYS A 354 6.86 -0.11 6.88
C CYS A 354 6.66 0.21 8.37
N ALA A 355 5.67 1.05 8.70
CA ALA A 355 5.42 1.45 10.09
C ALA A 355 4.61 0.42 10.89
N LEU A 356 4.20 -0.70 10.28
CA LEU A 356 3.40 -1.75 10.91
C LEU A 356 2.09 -1.23 11.55
N CYS A 357 1.47 -0.20 10.96
CA CYS A 357 0.31 0.48 11.53
C CYS A 357 -1.04 -0.23 11.30
N GLY A 358 -1.06 -1.28 10.47
CA GLY A 358 -2.26 -2.08 10.14
C GLY A 358 -3.31 -1.38 9.24
N GLN A 359 -3.16 -0.10 8.92
CA GLN A 359 -4.20 0.65 8.20
C GLN A 359 -4.54 0.06 6.82
N CYS A 360 -3.52 -0.44 6.11
CA CYS A 360 -3.70 -1.07 4.81
C CYS A 360 -4.66 -2.26 4.84
N GLU A 361 -4.71 -2.98 5.96
CA GLU A 361 -5.59 -4.13 6.12
C GLU A 361 -7.03 -3.66 6.32
N VAL A 362 -7.23 -2.70 7.23
CA VAL A 362 -8.53 -2.10 7.54
C VAL A 362 -9.17 -1.44 6.32
N LEU A 363 -8.37 -0.80 5.47
CA LEU A 363 -8.86 -0.16 4.24
C LEU A 363 -9.02 -1.13 3.07
N CYS A 364 -8.43 -2.33 3.13
CA CYS A 364 -8.48 -3.26 2.01
C CYS A 364 -9.79 -4.06 2.05
N PRO A 365 -10.57 -4.09 0.96
CA PRO A 365 -11.78 -4.93 0.89
C PRO A 365 -11.53 -6.42 1.19
N ASN A 366 -10.31 -6.88 0.92
CA ASN A 366 -9.88 -8.28 1.11
C ASN A 366 -8.80 -8.41 2.21
N SER A 367 -8.68 -7.43 3.10
CA SER A 367 -7.78 -7.49 4.27
C SER A 367 -6.31 -7.80 3.91
N PHE A 368 -5.76 -7.13 2.90
CA PHE A 368 -4.32 -7.21 2.61
C PHE A 368 -3.53 -6.43 3.67
N SER A 369 -2.81 -7.13 4.55
CA SER A 369 -1.91 -6.54 5.53
C SER A 369 -0.47 -6.41 5.01
N MET A 370 -0.07 -5.19 4.61
CA MET A 370 1.34 -4.86 4.40
C MET A 370 2.14 -4.93 5.70
N ALA A 371 1.49 -4.72 6.86
CA ALA A 371 2.15 -4.79 8.16
C ALA A 371 2.68 -6.22 8.40
N ASP A 372 1.81 -7.23 8.28
CA ASP A 372 2.19 -8.62 8.54
C ASP A 372 3.19 -9.13 7.51
N MET A 373 2.94 -8.88 6.22
CA MET A 373 3.85 -9.28 5.16
C MET A 373 5.26 -8.70 5.37
N CYS A 374 5.37 -7.41 5.73
CA CYS A 374 6.67 -6.80 5.99
C CYS A 374 7.32 -7.33 7.28
N LEU A 375 6.54 -7.56 8.33
CA LEU A 375 7.03 -8.08 9.60
C LEU A 375 7.54 -9.52 9.47
N ASP A 376 6.82 -10.39 8.75
CA ASP A 376 7.24 -11.75 8.49
C ASP A 376 8.49 -11.80 7.62
N ALA A 377 8.59 -10.91 6.63
CA ALA A 377 9.83 -10.73 5.87
C ALA A 377 11.00 -10.30 6.77
N ARG A 378 10.80 -9.37 7.72
CA ARG A 378 11.84 -9.00 8.70
C ARG A 378 12.28 -10.20 9.52
N ARG A 379 11.33 -10.94 10.10
CA ARG A 379 11.60 -12.15 10.93
C ARG A 379 12.39 -13.18 10.14
N GLN A 380 11.94 -13.53 8.94
CA GLN A 380 12.60 -14.50 8.08
C GLN A 380 14.04 -14.05 7.77
N MET A 381 14.22 -12.82 7.30
CA MET A 381 15.53 -12.33 6.89
C MET A 381 16.49 -12.10 8.05
N VAL A 382 16.00 -11.77 9.25
CA VAL A 382 16.82 -11.70 10.47
C VAL A 382 17.31 -13.11 10.85
N ARG A 383 16.40 -14.09 10.88
CA ARG A 383 16.72 -15.50 11.19
C ARG A 383 17.75 -16.07 10.22
N GLU A 384 17.62 -15.76 8.94
CA GLU A 384 18.53 -16.19 7.87
C GLU A 384 19.83 -15.35 7.81
N LYS A 385 20.03 -14.38 8.71
CA LYS A 385 21.18 -13.46 8.72
C LYS A 385 21.35 -12.66 7.41
N ARG A 386 20.25 -12.37 6.73
CA ARG A 386 20.17 -11.62 5.46
C ARG A 386 19.74 -10.16 5.64
N MET A 387 19.12 -9.82 6.77
CA MET A 387 18.74 -8.45 7.10
C MET A 387 19.94 -7.69 7.70
N PRO A 388 20.31 -6.51 7.18
CA PRO A 388 21.39 -5.72 7.76
C PRO A 388 21.09 -5.34 9.22
N PRO A 389 22.03 -5.54 10.15
CA PRO A 389 21.80 -5.21 11.56
C PRO A 389 21.65 -3.70 11.79
N SER A 390 22.07 -2.84 10.85
CA SER A 390 22.04 -1.38 10.97
C SER A 390 20.67 -0.76 11.02
N ALA A 391 19.70 -1.28 10.26
CA ALA A 391 18.45 -0.57 10.02
C ALA A 391 17.68 -0.22 11.30
N HIS A 392 17.77 -1.06 12.33
CA HIS A 392 17.03 -0.89 13.59
C HIS A 392 17.93 -0.86 14.82
N TRP A 393 19.25 -0.83 14.65
CA TRP A 393 20.21 -0.99 15.75
C TRP A 393 19.99 0.02 16.88
N PHE A 394 19.90 1.32 16.55
CA PHE A 394 19.75 2.36 17.57
C PHE A 394 18.48 2.18 18.41
N ALA A 395 17.37 1.79 17.78
CA ALA A 395 16.12 1.53 18.51
C ALA A 395 16.21 0.31 19.44
N LEU A 396 17.01 -0.69 19.08
CA LEU A 396 17.30 -1.84 19.95
C LEU A 396 18.19 -1.42 21.13
N GLU A 397 19.16 -0.53 20.92
CA GLU A 397 19.97 0.03 22.02
C GLU A 397 19.13 0.90 22.96
N GLU A 398 18.23 1.72 22.44
CA GLU A 398 17.27 2.48 23.26
C GLU A 398 16.39 1.55 24.10
N MET A 399 15.91 0.45 23.50
CA MET A 399 15.15 -0.57 24.21
C MET A 399 15.99 -1.15 25.35
N ARG A 400 17.21 -1.61 25.08
CA ARG A 400 18.11 -2.22 26.09
C ARG A 400 18.44 -1.25 27.22
N SER A 401 18.76 0.00 26.90
CA SER A 401 19.03 1.06 27.90
C SER A 401 17.81 1.33 28.79
N ALA A 402 16.60 1.33 28.23
CA ALA A 402 15.37 1.49 29.02
C ALA A 402 15.12 0.30 29.97
N ARG A 403 15.59 -0.91 29.62
CA ARG A 403 15.49 -2.12 30.47
C ARG A 403 16.60 -2.25 31.51
N SER A 404 17.69 -1.49 31.37
CA SER A 404 18.81 -1.53 32.29
C SER A 404 18.87 -0.24 33.11
N GLU A 405 19.48 0.80 32.54
CA GLU A 405 19.74 2.07 33.20
C GLU A 405 18.44 2.75 33.66
N GLY A 406 17.40 2.73 32.81
CA GLY A 406 16.10 3.34 33.07
C GLY A 406 15.10 2.45 33.82
N ALA A 407 15.44 1.21 34.13
CA ALA A 407 14.48 0.26 34.68
C ALA A 407 14.29 0.41 36.20
N LEU A 408 13.05 0.25 36.65
CA LEU A 408 12.64 0.27 38.05
C LEU A 408 11.38 -0.57 38.22
N LEU A 409 11.37 -1.48 39.19
CA LEU A 409 10.15 -2.12 39.68
C LEU A 409 10.10 -1.92 41.20
N ALA A 410 9.08 -1.22 41.66
CA ALA A 410 8.92 -0.90 43.08
C ALA A 410 7.44 -0.88 43.47
N HIS A 411 7.16 -1.35 44.69
CA HIS A 411 5.85 -1.18 45.32
C HIS A 411 5.59 0.29 45.65
N GLY A 412 4.33 0.61 45.96
CA GLY A 412 3.94 1.95 46.37
C GLY A 412 4.70 2.39 47.63
N PRO A 413 4.85 3.71 47.88
CA PRO A 413 5.54 4.20 49.06
C PRO A 413 4.96 3.62 50.36
N GLY A 414 5.80 2.97 51.17
CA GLY A 414 5.40 2.33 52.42
C GLY A 414 4.59 1.03 52.27
N GLN A 415 4.51 0.44 51.06
CA GLN A 415 3.79 -0.79 50.79
C GLN A 415 4.74 -1.95 50.49
N ASP A 416 4.40 -3.15 50.98
CA ASP A 416 5.13 -4.40 50.67
C ASP A 416 4.52 -5.18 49.50
N LYS A 417 3.35 -4.74 49.03
CA LYS A 417 2.64 -5.29 47.87
C LYS A 417 1.92 -4.19 47.12
N SER A 418 1.75 -4.38 45.83
CA SER A 418 0.94 -3.48 44.99
C SER A 418 -0.38 -4.15 44.64
N ALA A 419 -1.48 -3.41 44.69
CA ALA A 419 -2.72 -3.83 44.03
C ALA A 419 -2.63 -3.59 42.52
N VAL A 420 -1.94 -2.51 42.15
CA VAL A 420 -1.78 -2.03 40.78
C VAL A 420 -0.32 -1.70 40.50
N LEU A 421 0.19 -2.01 39.31
CA LEU A 421 1.46 -1.50 38.79
C LEU A 421 1.22 -0.49 37.67
N PHE A 422 1.70 0.72 37.87
CA PHE A 422 1.72 1.75 36.83
C PHE A 422 2.88 1.50 35.86
N PHE A 423 2.54 1.25 34.60
CA PHE A 423 3.49 1.07 33.49
C PHE A 423 3.37 2.25 32.51
N PRO A 424 4.14 3.34 32.68
CA PRO A 424 4.03 4.51 31.81
C PRO A 424 4.49 4.23 30.36
N GLY A 425 5.43 3.30 30.20
CA GLY A 425 6.14 3.05 28.96
C GLY A 425 7.41 3.90 28.81
N CYS A 426 8.47 3.28 28.32
CA CYS A 426 9.82 3.87 28.27
C CYS A 426 9.91 5.20 27.53
N GLN A 427 9.10 5.42 26.49
CA GLN A 427 9.14 6.67 25.73
C GLN A 427 8.41 7.80 26.43
N LEU A 428 7.28 7.54 27.10
CA LEU A 428 6.60 8.57 27.88
C LEU A 428 7.50 9.06 29.02
N ALA A 429 8.14 8.12 29.73
CA ALA A 429 9.15 8.41 30.75
C ALA A 429 10.36 9.23 30.24
N GLY A 430 10.77 9.01 28.98
CA GLY A 430 11.89 9.75 28.38
C GLY A 430 11.52 11.11 27.81
N ILE A 431 10.30 11.27 27.30
CA ILE A 431 9.86 12.51 26.64
C ILE A 431 9.23 13.47 27.64
N ARG A 432 8.43 12.97 28.58
CA ARG A 432 7.65 13.76 29.56
C ARG A 432 7.83 13.19 30.98
N PRO A 433 9.06 13.17 31.53
CA PRO A 433 9.33 12.61 32.85
C PRO A 433 8.49 13.28 33.95
N ASP A 434 8.40 14.61 33.96
CA ASP A 434 7.74 15.35 35.05
C ASP A 434 6.22 15.11 35.04
N GLN A 435 5.60 15.10 33.86
CA GLN A 435 4.18 14.71 33.73
C GLN A 435 3.93 13.22 33.98
N THR A 436 4.94 12.37 33.76
CA THR A 436 4.85 10.94 34.12
C THR A 436 4.83 10.77 35.64
N ALA A 437 5.68 11.51 36.35
CA ALA A 437 5.66 11.58 37.81
C ALA A 437 4.31 12.12 38.31
N ARG A 438 3.81 13.20 37.70
CA ARG A 438 2.49 13.78 38.03
C ARG A 438 1.33 12.81 37.83
N LEU A 439 1.37 12.03 36.75
CA LEU A 439 0.39 10.96 36.53
C LEU A 439 0.49 9.88 37.60
N TYR A 440 1.69 9.48 38.00
CA TYR A 440 1.88 8.50 39.07
C TYR A 440 1.38 9.00 40.43
N GLU A 441 1.65 10.27 40.78
CA GLU A 441 1.08 10.92 41.97
C GLU A 441 -0.45 10.86 41.95
N ARG A 442 -1.07 11.19 40.81
CA ARG A 442 -2.52 11.11 40.68
C ARG A 442 -3.05 9.69 40.85
N LEU A 443 -2.31 8.67 40.40
CA LEU A 443 -2.69 7.28 40.62
C LEU A 443 -2.55 6.88 42.09
N LEU A 444 -1.51 7.34 42.79
CA LEU A 444 -1.36 7.13 44.25
C LEU A 444 -2.48 7.79 45.05
N GLU A 445 -2.97 8.97 44.63
CA GLU A 445 -4.13 9.61 45.25
C GLU A 445 -5.43 8.79 45.12
N LEU A 446 -5.58 8.05 44.01
CA LEU A 446 -6.78 7.27 43.70
C LEU A 446 -6.69 5.82 44.20
N GLU A 447 -5.50 5.23 44.15
CA GLU A 447 -5.18 3.88 44.58
C GLU A 447 -3.81 3.89 45.28
N PRO A 448 -3.78 4.06 46.61
CA PRO A 448 -2.53 4.17 47.39
C PRO A 448 -1.60 2.96 47.28
N ALA A 449 -2.12 1.77 46.94
CA ALA A 449 -1.32 0.57 46.71
C ALA A 449 -0.82 0.46 45.25
N THR A 450 -0.69 1.59 44.54
CA THR A 450 -0.09 1.64 43.20
C THR A 450 1.44 1.61 43.30
N GLY A 451 2.07 0.57 42.77
CA GLY A 451 3.51 0.54 42.51
C GLY A 451 3.85 1.09 41.12
N VAL A 452 5.14 1.19 40.82
CA VAL A 452 5.64 1.67 39.53
C VAL A 452 6.53 0.64 38.86
N TRP A 453 6.37 0.51 37.55
CA TRP A 453 7.20 -0.34 36.70
C TRP A 453 7.70 0.44 35.48
N LEU A 454 8.91 0.99 35.60
CA LEU A 454 9.64 1.58 34.48
C LEU A 454 10.39 0.46 33.74
N ASP A 455 9.97 0.20 32.51
CA ASP A 455 10.62 -0.78 31.64
C ASP A 455 10.22 -0.54 30.17
N CYS A 456 10.73 -1.38 29.25
CA CYS A 456 10.31 -1.43 27.87
C CYS A 456 9.54 -2.72 27.55
N CYS A 457 8.35 -2.58 26.96
CA CYS A 457 7.51 -3.70 26.51
C CYS A 457 8.08 -4.53 25.33
N GLY A 458 9.29 -4.24 24.86
CA GLY A 458 9.94 -5.00 23.79
C GLY A 458 9.46 -4.71 22.35
N ALA A 459 8.60 -3.72 22.15
CA ALA A 459 8.10 -3.34 20.82
C ALA A 459 9.22 -3.16 19.76
N PRO A 460 10.38 -2.54 20.03
CA PRO A 460 11.46 -2.44 19.05
C PRO A 460 12.04 -3.80 18.61
N ALA A 461 12.20 -4.76 19.52
CA ALA A 461 12.63 -6.12 19.17
C ALA A 461 11.59 -6.83 18.30
N HIS A 462 10.31 -6.70 18.66
CA HIS A 462 9.23 -7.24 17.84
C HIS A 462 9.23 -6.62 16.44
N TRP A 463 9.17 -5.29 16.33
CA TRP A 463 9.06 -4.57 15.06
C TRP A 463 10.25 -4.82 14.13
N SER A 464 11.44 -5.04 14.70
CA SER A 464 12.65 -5.33 13.92
C SER A 464 12.77 -6.80 13.49
N GLY A 465 11.84 -7.68 13.89
CA GLY A 465 11.86 -9.10 13.56
C GLY A 465 12.85 -9.92 14.41
N ARG A 466 13.29 -9.41 15.56
CA ARG A 466 14.24 -10.08 16.48
C ARG A 466 13.51 -11.07 17.38
N THR A 467 12.91 -12.11 16.80
CA THR A 467 12.01 -13.04 17.52
C THR A 467 12.62 -13.63 18.79
N GLY A 468 13.89 -14.04 18.77
CA GLY A 468 14.55 -14.61 19.95
C GLY A 468 14.75 -13.60 21.09
N GLU A 469 15.25 -12.39 20.78
CA GLU A 469 15.43 -11.31 21.76
C GLU A 469 14.08 -10.83 22.32
N PHE A 470 13.04 -10.78 21.47
CA PHE A 470 11.70 -10.42 21.90
C PHE A 470 11.07 -11.47 22.82
N SER A 471 11.22 -12.76 22.51
CA SER A 471 10.72 -13.85 23.36
C SER A 471 11.37 -13.83 24.74
N GLY A 472 12.70 -13.75 24.81
CA GLY A 472 13.41 -13.70 26.10
C GLY A 472 13.01 -12.49 26.93
N LEU A 473 12.80 -11.33 26.30
CA LEU A 473 12.28 -10.14 26.98
C LEU A 473 10.87 -10.38 27.55
N CYS A 474 9.99 -11.04 26.81
CA CYS A 474 8.65 -11.38 27.31
C CYS A 474 8.72 -12.31 28.52
N ASP A 475 9.63 -13.30 28.50
CA ASP A 475 9.83 -14.21 29.62
C ASP A 475 10.34 -13.46 30.86
N ASP A 476 11.32 -12.56 30.69
CA ASP A 476 11.81 -11.70 31.78
C ASP A 476 10.67 -10.85 32.40
N LEU A 477 9.86 -10.19 31.55
CA LEU A 477 8.76 -9.35 32.02
C LEU A 477 7.71 -10.17 32.77
N ARG A 478 7.36 -11.36 32.28
CA ARG A 478 6.43 -12.27 32.96
C ARG A 478 6.97 -12.66 34.33
N GLN A 479 8.24 -13.06 34.39
CA GLN A 479 8.88 -13.45 35.64
C GLN A 479 8.89 -12.31 36.67
N LEU A 480 9.23 -11.08 36.25
CA LEU A 480 9.22 -9.91 37.12
C LEU A 480 7.80 -9.60 37.64
N TRP A 481 6.78 -9.70 36.78
CA TRP A 481 5.39 -9.50 37.16
C TRP A 481 4.92 -10.56 38.18
N GLU A 482 5.24 -11.84 37.95
CA GLU A 482 4.92 -12.93 38.87
C GLU A 482 5.61 -12.73 40.23
N GLN A 483 6.89 -12.35 40.24
CA GLN A 483 7.64 -12.03 41.45
C GLN A 483 7.08 -10.83 42.22
N SER A 484 6.42 -9.90 41.53
CA SER A 484 5.75 -8.74 42.14
C SER A 484 4.37 -9.06 42.74
N GLY A 485 3.91 -10.31 42.66
CA GLY A 485 2.61 -10.75 43.20
C GLY A 485 1.45 -10.61 42.21
N GLN A 486 1.74 -10.59 40.91
CA GLN A 486 0.74 -10.53 39.83
C GLN A 486 -0.29 -9.38 39.90
N PRO A 487 0.12 -8.13 40.24
CA PRO A 487 -0.80 -6.99 40.32
C PRO A 487 -1.37 -6.62 38.96
N ARG A 488 -2.54 -5.98 38.95
CA ARG A 488 -3.12 -5.41 37.73
C ARG A 488 -2.21 -4.32 37.18
N ILE A 489 -2.03 -4.27 35.86
CA ILE A 489 -1.15 -3.29 35.21
C ILE A 489 -1.99 -2.15 34.62
N LEU A 490 -1.67 -0.90 34.97
CA LEU A 490 -2.18 0.30 34.31
C LEU A 490 -1.15 0.82 33.30
N ALA A 491 -1.41 0.60 32.01
CA ALA A 491 -0.53 1.04 30.93
C ALA A 491 -0.96 2.43 30.40
N ALA A 492 -0.05 3.41 30.44
CA ALA A 492 -0.29 4.72 29.80
C ALA A 492 -0.01 4.71 28.29
N CYS A 493 1.04 3.98 27.89
CA CYS A 493 1.43 3.84 26.49
C CYS A 493 0.52 2.82 25.78
N SER A 494 -0.22 3.27 24.76
CA SER A 494 -1.08 2.41 23.93
C SER A 494 -0.31 1.29 23.22
N THR A 495 0.96 1.52 22.88
CA THR A 495 1.83 0.45 22.36
C THR A 495 2.11 -0.62 23.41
N CYS A 496 2.45 -0.23 24.65
CA CYS A 496 2.72 -1.19 25.72
C CYS A 496 1.47 -2.02 26.04
N LEU A 497 0.30 -1.36 26.10
CA LEU A 497 -0.99 -2.02 26.25
C LEU A 497 -1.23 -3.10 25.18
N LYS A 498 -1.02 -2.75 23.90
CA LYS A 498 -1.13 -3.68 22.78
C LYS A 498 -0.16 -4.86 22.92
N MET A 499 1.12 -4.57 23.19
CA MET A 499 2.16 -5.59 23.31
C MET A 499 1.88 -6.59 24.43
N PHE A 500 1.40 -6.12 25.59
CA PHE A 500 1.06 -6.99 26.71
C PHE A 500 -0.14 -7.88 26.38
N ARG A 501 -1.21 -7.33 25.78
CA ARG A 501 -2.39 -8.10 25.39
C ARG A 501 -2.09 -9.17 24.33
N GLU A 502 -1.24 -8.86 23.34
CA GLU A 502 -0.95 -9.75 22.22
C GLU A 502 0.13 -10.80 22.52
N HIS A 503 1.09 -10.50 23.39
CA HIS A 503 2.28 -11.35 23.57
C HIS A 503 2.51 -11.84 24.99
N LEU A 504 1.80 -11.29 25.98
CA LEU A 504 1.83 -11.73 27.37
C LEU A 504 0.42 -12.07 27.85
N PRO A 505 -0.26 -13.05 27.20
CA PRO A 505 -1.58 -13.48 27.64
C PRO A 505 -1.49 -13.98 29.10
N GLY A 506 -2.42 -13.52 29.93
CA GLY A 506 -2.45 -13.79 31.37
C GLY A 506 -2.15 -12.58 32.24
N LEU A 507 -1.41 -11.58 31.73
CA LEU A 507 -1.26 -10.30 32.44
C LEU A 507 -2.58 -9.55 32.43
N GLU A 508 -3.09 -9.18 33.61
CA GLU A 508 -4.26 -8.32 33.72
C GLU A 508 -3.86 -6.87 33.43
N VAL A 509 -4.08 -6.39 32.20
CA VAL A 509 -3.66 -5.06 31.75
C VAL A 509 -4.84 -4.19 31.31
N LEU A 510 -4.89 -2.98 31.86
CA LEU A 510 -5.88 -1.95 31.57
C LEU A 510 -5.19 -0.66 31.12
N SER A 511 -5.86 0.11 30.26
CA SER A 511 -5.38 1.46 29.92
C SER A 511 -5.54 2.40 31.12
N VAL A 512 -4.53 3.22 31.40
CA VAL A 512 -4.64 4.27 32.42
C VAL A 512 -5.79 5.24 32.12
N TRP A 513 -6.12 5.45 30.84
CA TRP A 513 -7.19 6.36 30.42
C TRP A 513 -8.56 5.81 30.81
N ILE A 514 -8.75 4.49 30.75
CA ILE A 514 -10.00 3.85 31.20
C ILE A 514 -10.13 4.00 32.71
N PHE A 515 -9.07 3.70 33.47
CA PHE A 515 -9.07 3.86 34.93
C PHE A 515 -9.36 5.30 35.36
N LEU A 516 -8.71 6.29 34.76
CA LEU A 516 -8.95 7.69 35.07
C LEU A 516 -10.37 8.15 34.68
N ALA A 517 -10.95 7.59 33.61
CA ALA A 517 -12.30 7.95 33.17
C ALA A 517 -13.38 7.54 34.18
N GLU A 518 -13.10 6.60 35.08
CA GLU A 518 -14.02 6.20 36.16
C GLU A 518 -13.97 7.14 37.37
N HIS A 519 -12.97 8.03 37.44
CA HIS A 519 -12.72 8.90 38.57
C HIS A 519 -13.03 10.38 38.25
N PRO A 520 -13.15 11.25 39.28
CA PRO A 520 -13.26 12.69 39.07
C PRO A 520 -12.01 13.27 38.41
N VAL A 521 -12.23 14.11 37.40
CA VAL A 521 -11.19 14.92 36.74
C VAL A 521 -11.34 16.35 37.25
N LYS A 522 -10.24 16.98 37.67
CA LYS A 522 -10.25 18.43 37.94
C LYS A 522 -10.39 19.13 36.60
N GLY A 523 -11.57 19.67 36.32
CA GLY A 523 -11.84 20.41 35.07
C GLY A 523 -10.96 21.66 34.96
N THR A 524 -10.71 22.12 33.74
CA THR A 524 -10.11 23.45 33.52
C THR A 524 -11.18 24.53 33.71
N ALA A 525 -10.79 25.71 34.22
CA ALA A 525 -11.73 26.79 34.53
C ALA A 525 -12.37 27.43 33.28
N ALA A 526 -11.82 27.19 32.08
CA ALA A 526 -12.35 27.64 30.80
C ALA A 526 -12.12 26.59 29.69
N PRO A 527 -13.07 26.41 28.75
CA PRO A 527 -12.87 25.56 27.58
C PRO A 527 -11.76 26.14 26.70
N GLY A 528 -10.79 25.30 26.33
CA GLY A 528 -9.75 25.64 25.37
C GLY A 528 -10.28 25.76 23.93
N LEU A 529 -9.43 26.18 23.00
CA LEU A 529 -9.74 26.09 21.57
C LEU A 529 -9.98 24.62 21.16
N PRO A 530 -10.86 24.33 20.18
CA PRO A 530 -11.06 22.98 19.67
C PRO A 530 -9.74 22.33 19.21
N LEU A 531 -9.50 21.08 19.63
CA LEU A 531 -8.29 20.31 19.28
C LEU A 531 -8.62 19.14 18.37
N ALA A 532 -7.78 18.90 17.36
CA ALA A 532 -7.90 17.76 16.46
C ALA A 532 -7.31 16.50 17.10
N LEU A 533 -8.16 15.60 17.61
CA LEU A 533 -7.72 14.37 18.27
C LEU A 533 -7.19 13.35 17.25
N SER A 534 -5.88 13.11 17.29
CA SER A 534 -5.20 12.06 16.54
C SER A 534 -5.03 10.82 17.42
N ASP A 535 -5.94 9.85 17.26
CA ASP A 535 -5.81 8.54 17.89
C ASP A 535 -4.54 7.81 17.39
N PRO A 536 -3.73 7.18 18.26
CA PRO A 536 -2.58 6.38 17.87
C PRO A 536 -3.01 5.07 17.19
N CYS A 537 -2.23 4.63 16.20
CA CYS A 537 -2.52 3.40 15.44
C CYS A 537 -2.60 2.13 16.29
N THR A 538 -1.95 2.10 17.45
CA THR A 538 -2.00 0.98 18.39
C THR A 538 -3.30 0.90 19.20
N ALA A 539 -4.11 1.96 19.21
CA ALA A 539 -5.45 1.98 19.81
C ALA A 539 -6.57 1.82 18.76
N ARG A 540 -6.24 1.55 17.49
CA ARG A 540 -7.20 1.42 16.38
C ARG A 540 -8.35 0.49 16.71
N HIS A 541 -8.04 -0.69 17.22
CA HIS A 541 -9.02 -1.73 17.58
C HIS A 541 -9.38 -1.71 19.08
N ASP A 542 -8.90 -0.73 19.85
CA ASP A 542 -9.24 -0.56 21.25
C ASP A 542 -10.30 0.55 21.40
N GLY A 543 -11.56 0.17 21.12
CA GLY A 543 -12.71 1.08 21.23
C GLY A 543 -12.91 1.61 22.66
N LEU A 544 -12.61 0.80 23.68
CA LEU A 544 -12.77 1.18 25.09
C LEU A 544 -11.80 2.30 25.47
N THR A 545 -10.51 2.16 25.12
CA THR A 545 -9.52 3.22 25.36
C THR A 545 -9.88 4.49 24.59
N ARG A 546 -10.30 4.38 23.32
CA ARG A 546 -10.71 5.55 22.52
C ARG A 546 -11.93 6.28 23.10
N ALA A 547 -12.89 5.55 23.64
CA ALA A 547 -14.06 6.10 24.32
C ALA A 547 -13.67 6.77 25.64
N ALA A 548 -12.83 6.12 26.45
CA ALA A 548 -12.34 6.67 27.71
C ALA A 548 -11.57 7.98 27.53
N VAL A 549 -10.72 8.07 26.49
CA VAL A 549 -10.00 9.30 26.15
C VAL A 549 -10.98 10.44 25.86
N ARG A 550 -12.02 10.19 25.04
CA ARG A 550 -13.03 11.20 24.72
C ARG A 550 -13.84 11.62 25.95
N ALA A 551 -14.25 10.66 26.79
CA ALA A 551 -14.96 10.94 28.03
C ALA A 551 -14.13 11.78 29.02
N LEU A 552 -12.81 11.52 29.10
CA LEU A 552 -11.90 12.34 29.91
C LEU A 552 -11.79 13.78 29.39
N LEU A 553 -11.72 13.95 28.07
CA LEU A 553 -11.66 15.28 27.44
C LEU A 553 -12.96 16.06 27.62
N GLU A 554 -14.10 15.37 27.52
CA GLU A 554 -15.41 15.95 27.82
C GLU A 554 -15.51 16.39 29.29
N LYS A 555 -15.10 15.53 30.24
CA LYS A 555 -15.01 15.88 31.67
C LYS A 555 -14.06 17.04 31.95
N ALA A 556 -12.98 17.17 31.17
CA ALA A 556 -12.04 18.27 31.27
C ALA A 556 -12.56 19.57 30.60
N GLY A 557 -13.70 19.53 29.91
CA GLY A 557 -14.24 20.68 29.19
C GLY A 557 -13.48 21.03 27.91
N GLN A 558 -12.74 20.08 27.32
CA GLN A 558 -11.92 20.31 26.13
C GLN A 558 -12.70 19.98 24.85
N PRO A 559 -13.10 20.97 24.03
CA PRO A 559 -13.76 20.71 22.76
C PRO A 559 -12.84 20.04 21.74
N LEU A 560 -13.43 19.24 20.85
CA LEU A 560 -12.73 18.53 19.77
C LEU A 560 -13.11 19.09 18.41
N ALA A 561 -12.10 19.25 17.54
CA ALA A 561 -12.25 19.55 16.13
C ALA A 561 -12.30 18.26 15.30
N PRO A 562 -12.97 18.26 14.14
CA PRO A 562 -12.97 17.11 13.24
C PRO A 562 -11.56 16.85 12.68
N LEU A 563 -11.15 15.59 12.63
CA LEU A 563 -9.92 15.15 11.98
C LEU A 563 -10.23 13.98 11.05
N PRO A 564 -10.03 14.12 9.72
CA PRO A 564 -10.17 13.01 8.78
C PRO A 564 -9.26 11.84 9.14
N MET A 565 -9.68 10.63 8.80
CA MET A 565 -8.88 9.41 9.01
C MET A 565 -8.37 9.35 10.46
N SER A 566 -9.26 9.42 11.44
CA SER A 566 -8.95 9.22 12.88
C SER A 566 -9.72 8.00 13.41
N GLY A 567 -9.57 7.67 14.70
CA GLY A 567 -10.19 6.46 15.28
C GLY A 567 -9.71 5.17 14.62
N GLU A 568 -10.65 4.36 14.12
CA GLU A 568 -10.34 3.08 13.44
C GLU A 568 -9.63 3.27 12.10
N LEU A 569 -9.80 4.44 11.49
CA LEU A 569 -9.18 4.79 10.23
C LEU A 569 -7.87 5.55 10.43
N THR A 570 -7.35 5.68 11.66
CA THR A 570 -6.21 6.55 11.96
C THR A 570 -5.00 6.32 11.05
N GLU A 571 -4.48 7.39 10.46
CA GLU A 571 -3.25 7.34 9.66
C GLU A 571 -2.00 7.31 10.55
N CYS A 572 -0.91 6.74 10.03
CA CYS A 572 0.33 6.61 10.78
C CYS A 572 1.05 7.96 10.91
N CYS A 573 1.66 8.24 12.07
CA CYS A 573 2.58 9.36 12.24
C CYS A 573 3.99 9.11 11.67
N GLY A 574 4.32 7.87 11.27
CA GLY A 574 5.65 7.47 10.81
C GLY A 574 6.62 7.01 11.89
N PHE A 575 6.18 6.87 13.15
CA PHE A 575 7.05 6.41 14.25
C PHE A 575 7.11 4.87 14.39
N GLY A 576 5.94 4.22 14.37
CA GLY A 576 5.79 2.78 14.58
C GLY A 576 6.60 1.96 13.58
N GLY A 577 6.84 0.68 13.89
CA GLY A 577 7.57 -0.22 12.99
C GLY A 577 9.03 0.19 12.74
N LEU A 578 9.54 1.18 13.48
CA LEU A 578 10.89 1.74 13.36
C LEU A 578 11.17 2.41 12.00
N MET A 579 10.13 2.96 11.34
CA MET A 579 10.27 3.62 10.04
C MET A 579 11.33 4.72 10.07
N ASP A 580 11.34 5.59 11.09
CA ASP A 580 12.36 6.64 11.23
C ASP A 580 13.78 6.06 11.33
N SER A 581 13.96 4.88 11.94
CA SER A 581 15.26 4.22 12.02
C SER A 581 15.75 3.68 10.67
N ALA A 582 14.83 3.14 9.88
CA ALA A 582 15.16 2.56 8.58
C ALA A 582 15.19 3.60 7.45
N ASN A 583 14.38 4.65 7.55
CA ASN A 583 14.12 5.63 6.49
C ASN A 583 13.57 6.96 7.06
N PRO A 584 14.45 7.81 7.63
CA PRO A 584 14.06 9.09 8.24
C PRO A 584 13.27 10.01 7.29
N ASP A 585 13.66 10.06 6.02
CA ASP A 585 12.99 10.91 5.02
C ASP A 585 11.53 10.50 4.82
N LEU A 586 11.25 9.20 4.79
CA LEU A 586 9.89 8.69 4.66
C LEU A 586 9.08 8.91 5.94
N ALA A 587 9.70 8.77 7.11
CA ALA A 587 9.06 9.07 8.39
C ALA A 587 8.65 10.55 8.47
N ARG A 588 9.51 11.47 7.98
CA ARG A 588 9.20 12.89 7.86
C ARG A 588 8.02 13.14 6.91
N LYS A 589 8.06 12.61 5.68
CA LYS A 589 6.95 12.73 4.71
C LYS A 589 5.64 12.19 5.27
N THR A 590 5.70 11.10 6.03
CA THR A 590 4.52 10.50 6.68
C THR A 590 3.94 11.42 7.76
N ALA A 591 4.80 11.99 8.61
CA ALA A 591 4.39 12.94 9.63
C ALA A 591 3.79 14.22 9.00
N GLU A 592 4.43 14.75 7.95
CA GLU A 592 3.95 15.95 7.21
C GLU A 592 2.57 15.71 6.60
N ALA A 593 2.36 14.57 5.95
CA ALA A 593 1.06 14.21 5.37
C ALA A 593 -0.04 14.12 6.45
N ARG A 594 0.29 13.58 7.64
CA ARG A 594 -0.65 13.52 8.76
C ARG A 594 -0.93 14.90 9.34
N ALA A 595 0.09 15.74 9.50
CA ALA A 595 -0.04 17.09 10.03
C ALA A 595 -0.88 18.01 9.11
N ALA A 596 -0.84 17.79 7.79
CA ALA A 596 -1.56 18.58 6.80
C ALA A 596 -3.08 18.32 6.73
N GLN A 597 -3.63 17.41 7.54
CA GLN A 597 -5.05 17.03 7.48
C GLN A 597 -6.01 17.96 8.24
N SER A 598 -5.48 18.88 9.04
CA SER A 598 -6.24 19.93 9.72
C SER A 598 -5.28 21.06 10.08
N ASP A 599 -5.77 22.29 10.13
CA ASP A 599 -5.01 23.45 10.60
C ASP A 599 -5.03 23.58 12.14
N ASP A 600 -6.00 22.96 12.81
CA ASP A 600 -6.17 23.00 14.27
C ASP A 600 -4.98 22.39 15.02
N CYS A 601 -4.78 22.79 16.27
CA CYS A 601 -3.78 22.16 17.12
C CYS A 601 -4.14 20.68 17.35
N PHE A 602 -3.15 19.79 17.19
CA PHE A 602 -3.38 18.36 17.35
C PHE A 602 -3.32 17.97 18.83
N LEU A 603 -4.12 16.98 19.19
CA LEU A 603 -4.08 16.32 20.49
C LEU A 603 -3.84 14.83 20.30
N THR A 604 -2.99 14.21 21.11
CA THR A 604 -2.79 12.76 21.10
C THR A 604 -2.46 12.22 22.49
N TYR A 605 -2.69 10.94 22.72
CA TYR A 605 -2.37 10.24 23.97
C TYR A 605 -1.24 9.20 23.79
N CYS A 606 -0.44 9.39 22.73
CA CYS A 606 0.79 8.66 22.49
C CYS A 606 1.96 9.64 22.40
N ALA A 607 2.90 9.54 23.35
CA ALA A 607 4.08 10.40 23.40
C ALA A 607 4.89 10.37 22.08
N MET A 608 4.91 9.22 21.40
CA MET A 608 5.60 9.09 20.11
C MET A 608 4.88 9.76 18.96
N CYS A 609 3.55 9.74 18.96
CA CYS A 609 2.77 10.51 17.99
C CYS A 609 3.02 12.01 18.18
N ARG A 610 3.03 12.48 19.44
CA ARG A 610 3.32 13.89 19.77
C ARG A 610 4.69 14.30 19.24
N ASP A 611 5.74 13.58 19.58
CA ASP A 611 7.11 13.93 19.16
C ASP A 611 7.30 13.85 17.65
N GLN A 612 6.79 12.80 17.02
CA GLN A 612 6.96 12.62 15.58
C GLN A 612 6.22 13.70 14.77
N LEU A 613 5.04 14.13 15.23
CA LEU A 613 4.28 15.21 14.58
C LEU A 613 4.89 16.59 14.89
N ALA A 614 5.40 16.83 16.10
CA ALA A 614 6.06 18.09 16.45
C ALA A 614 7.30 18.40 15.59
N ARG A 615 7.96 17.37 15.03
CA ARG A 615 9.05 17.54 14.04
C ARG A 615 8.62 18.30 12.78
N THR A 616 7.33 18.33 12.48
CA THR A 616 6.75 19.08 11.34
C THR A 616 6.45 20.54 11.68
N ARG A 617 6.75 20.97 12.92
CA ARG A 617 6.35 22.26 13.51
C ARG A 617 4.84 22.44 13.69
N LYS A 618 4.05 21.39 13.48
CA LYS A 618 2.65 21.35 13.88
C LYS A 618 2.55 21.55 15.40
N PRO A 619 1.68 22.45 15.90
CA PRO A 619 1.36 22.51 17.32
C PRO A 619 0.66 21.22 17.74
N VAL A 620 1.26 20.47 18.68
CA VAL A 620 0.75 19.18 19.13
C VAL A 620 0.81 19.09 20.65
N LEU A 621 -0.35 18.93 21.28
CA LEU A 621 -0.48 18.62 22.70
C LEU A 621 -0.54 17.11 22.92
N HIS A 622 -0.04 16.69 24.08
CA HIS A 622 -0.33 15.38 24.63
C HIS A 622 -1.52 15.46 25.58
N MET A 623 -2.25 14.36 25.77
CA MET A 623 -3.39 14.31 26.69
C MET A 623 -3.05 14.77 28.12
N LEU A 624 -1.80 14.57 28.55
CA LEU A 624 -1.31 15.03 29.85
C LEU A 624 -1.25 16.56 29.97
N ASP A 625 -1.08 17.29 28.86
CA ASP A 625 -1.12 18.76 28.86
C ASP A 625 -2.52 19.30 29.19
N VAL A 626 -3.56 18.52 28.89
CA VAL A 626 -4.95 18.86 29.20
C VAL A 626 -5.32 18.44 30.63
N LEU A 627 -4.88 17.26 31.05
CA LEU A 627 -5.22 16.72 32.38
C LEU A 627 -4.42 17.36 33.53
N PHE A 628 -3.22 17.85 33.25
CA PHE A 628 -2.31 18.44 34.24
C PHE A 628 -1.83 19.83 33.78
N PRO A 629 -2.70 20.85 33.82
CA PRO A 629 -2.37 22.20 33.33
C PRO A 629 -1.24 22.88 34.11
N ASP A 630 -1.03 22.48 35.37
CA ASP A 630 0.09 22.91 36.23
C ASP A 630 1.46 22.41 35.74
N ALA A 631 1.47 21.30 34.99
CA ALA A 631 2.66 20.69 34.39
C ALA A 631 2.58 20.65 32.86
N ALA A 632 1.74 21.48 32.24
CA ALA A 632 1.51 21.45 30.80
C ALA A 632 2.71 22.01 30.01
N HIS A 633 3.06 21.32 28.93
CA HIS A 633 4.07 21.79 28.00
C HIS A 633 3.39 22.60 26.88
N PRO A 634 4.07 23.59 26.28
CA PRO A 634 3.49 24.34 25.16
C PRO A 634 3.32 23.44 23.93
N ALA A 635 2.24 23.65 23.17
CA ALA A 635 1.95 22.86 21.97
C ALA A 635 3.07 22.91 20.90
N GLY A 636 3.85 23.99 20.88
CA GLY A 636 4.99 24.19 19.99
C GLY A 636 6.32 23.62 20.49
N GLU A 637 6.36 22.96 21.66
CA GLU A 637 7.61 22.39 22.18
C GLU A 637 8.19 21.37 21.16
N PRO A 638 9.50 21.46 20.86
CA PRO A 638 10.19 20.53 19.97
C PRO A 638 10.23 19.11 20.56
N PRO A 639 10.44 18.08 19.72
CA PRO A 639 10.63 16.72 20.21
C PRO A 639 11.84 16.63 21.16
N ALA A 640 11.76 15.73 22.14
CA ALA A 640 12.89 15.48 23.03
C ALA A 640 14.05 14.84 22.24
N GLY A 641 15.26 15.38 22.38
CA GLY A 641 16.46 14.84 21.76
C GLY A 641 16.80 13.43 22.25
N ILE A 642 17.55 12.66 21.45
CA ILE A 642 17.85 11.26 21.76
C ILE A 642 18.64 11.09 23.06
N SER A 643 19.60 11.97 23.33
CA SER A 643 20.38 11.98 24.58
C SER A 643 19.51 12.37 25.76
N THR A 644 18.69 13.42 25.59
CA THR A 644 17.75 13.92 26.60
C THR A 644 16.78 12.83 27.05
N ARG A 645 16.28 12.00 26.13
CA ARG A 645 15.36 10.90 26.48
C ARG A 645 15.99 9.87 27.42
N ARG A 646 17.28 9.54 27.27
CA ARG A 646 17.99 8.64 28.21
C ARG A 646 18.16 9.29 29.57
N ALA A 647 18.65 10.53 29.59
CA ALA A 647 18.85 11.29 30.81
C ALA A 647 17.53 11.44 31.60
N ASN A 648 16.43 11.76 30.91
CA ASN A 648 15.10 11.89 31.51
C ASN A 648 14.60 10.58 32.14
N ARG A 649 14.83 9.42 31.51
CA ARG A 649 14.48 8.12 32.11
C ARG A 649 15.26 7.86 33.39
N ARG A 650 16.57 8.12 33.40
CA ARG A 650 17.41 7.98 34.61
C ARG A 650 16.98 8.96 35.70
N ARG A 651 16.67 10.21 35.34
CA ARG A 651 16.15 11.23 36.25
C ARG A 651 14.85 10.79 36.90
N LEU A 652 13.84 10.43 36.11
CA LEU A 652 12.55 9.96 36.61
C LEU A 652 12.71 8.75 37.55
N LYS A 653 13.56 7.78 37.18
CA LYS A 653 13.86 6.64 38.05
C LYS A 653 14.41 7.08 39.41
N ASN A 654 15.38 8.01 39.43
CA ASN A 654 15.99 8.50 40.66
C ASN A 654 15.01 9.32 41.51
N ASP A 655 14.16 10.13 40.88
CA ASP A 655 13.12 10.91 41.56
C ASP A 655 12.11 9.97 42.25
N LEU A 656 11.67 8.92 41.54
CA LEU A 656 10.75 7.92 42.08
C LEU A 656 11.37 7.06 43.19
N LEU A 657 12.65 6.68 43.06
CA LEU A 657 13.39 5.98 44.12
C LEU A 657 13.45 6.83 45.39
N SER A 658 13.79 8.12 45.24
CA SER A 658 13.87 9.07 46.35
C SER A 658 12.51 9.24 47.03
N GLY A 659 11.42 9.33 46.24
CA GLY A 659 10.04 9.35 46.75
C GLY A 659 9.63 8.07 47.49
N CYS A 660 10.27 6.93 47.20
CA CYS A 660 10.08 5.67 47.91
C CYS A 660 11.06 5.48 49.09
N GLY A 661 11.83 6.51 49.47
CA GLY A 661 12.82 6.44 50.55
C GLY A 661 14.05 5.60 50.23
N ARG A 662 14.33 5.34 48.94
CA ARG A 662 15.51 4.59 48.48
C ARG A 662 16.55 5.54 47.88
N PRO A 663 17.85 5.31 48.10
CA PRO A 663 18.88 6.16 47.51
C PRO A 663 18.87 6.05 45.96
N PRO A 664 19.24 7.13 45.25
CA PRO A 664 19.39 7.08 43.80
C PRO A 664 20.51 6.11 43.41
N ALA A 665 20.46 5.64 42.16
CA ALA A 665 21.56 4.81 41.65
C ALA A 665 22.87 5.62 41.59
N PRO A 666 24.02 5.01 41.92
CA PRO A 666 25.31 5.68 41.81
C PRO A 666 25.60 6.06 40.36
N ALA A 667 25.97 7.32 40.12
CA ALA A 667 26.35 7.80 38.80
C ALA A 667 27.72 7.24 38.40
N ALA A 668 27.89 6.87 37.13
CA ALA A 668 29.17 6.44 36.63
C ALA A 668 30.16 7.64 36.52
N PRO A 669 31.48 7.43 36.68
CA PRO A 669 32.46 8.52 36.67
C PRO A 669 32.49 9.37 35.38
N TRP A 670 32.07 8.79 34.26
CA TRP A 670 32.00 9.49 32.98
C TRP A 670 30.74 10.37 32.84
N GLU A 671 29.68 10.16 33.63
CA GLU A 671 28.43 10.90 33.51
C GLU A 671 28.59 12.39 33.83
N SER A 672 29.52 12.73 34.73
CA SER A 672 29.79 14.10 35.15
C SER A 672 30.74 14.86 34.22
N LEU A 673 31.23 14.26 33.13
CA LEU A 673 32.14 14.93 32.20
C LEU A 673 31.42 16.08 31.48
N PRO A 674 31.86 17.34 31.67
CA PRO A 674 31.26 18.50 31.02
C PRO A 674 31.58 18.52 29.52
N LEU A 675 30.54 18.68 28.70
CA LEU A 675 30.65 18.81 27.25
C LEU A 675 30.15 20.19 26.83
N SER A 676 30.92 20.89 26.00
CA SER A 676 30.46 22.08 25.29
C SER A 676 30.12 21.68 23.85
N ILE A 677 28.84 21.77 23.47
CA ILE A 677 28.32 21.31 22.18
C ILE A 677 27.61 22.48 21.50
N SER A 678 28.10 22.86 20.32
CA SER A 678 27.46 23.90 19.50
C SER A 678 26.17 23.38 18.84
N GLY A 679 25.27 24.29 18.44
CA GLY A 679 24.03 23.93 17.74
C GLY A 679 24.23 23.01 16.52
N PRO A 680 25.16 23.31 15.59
CA PRO A 680 25.45 22.44 14.45
C PRO A 680 25.93 21.03 14.84
N VAL A 681 26.69 20.91 15.93
CA VAL A 681 27.17 19.60 16.43
C VAL A 681 26.03 18.83 17.10
N ALA A 682 25.13 19.51 17.82
CA ALA A 682 23.93 18.89 18.39
C ALA A 682 23.03 18.31 17.28
N GLU A 683 22.81 19.05 16.18
CA GLU A 683 22.07 18.54 15.01
C GLU A 683 22.78 17.33 14.36
N LEU A 684 24.11 17.35 14.33
CA LEU A 684 24.92 16.24 13.81
C LEU A 684 24.76 14.98 14.66
N LEU A 685 24.75 15.11 16.00
CA LEU A 685 24.52 14.03 16.95
C LEU A 685 23.16 13.37 16.74
N GLU A 686 22.10 14.18 16.65
CA GLU A 686 20.74 13.72 16.36
C GLU A 686 20.67 12.97 15.03
N LYS A 687 21.24 13.57 13.97
CA LYS A 687 21.24 12.98 12.62
C LYS A 687 22.01 11.65 12.56
N ARG A 688 23.13 11.55 13.27
CA ARG A 688 24.00 10.36 13.29
C ARG A 688 23.63 9.35 14.37
N ARG A 689 22.64 9.67 15.22
CA ARG A 689 22.21 8.84 16.35
C ARG A 689 23.34 8.52 17.32
N ILE A 690 24.15 9.54 17.61
CA ILE A 690 25.27 9.48 18.56
C ILE A 690 24.81 10.20 19.83
N LEU A 691 24.91 9.54 20.96
CA LEU A 691 24.47 10.09 22.24
C LEU A 691 25.59 10.89 22.89
N GLU A 692 25.24 11.87 23.71
CA GLU A 692 26.21 12.55 24.56
C GLU A 692 26.94 11.56 25.50
N ASP A 693 26.23 10.53 25.98
CA ASP A 693 26.83 9.46 26.77
C ASP A 693 27.89 8.68 25.99
N ASP A 694 27.72 8.51 24.68
CA ASP A 694 28.75 7.88 23.84
C ASP A 694 30.01 8.76 23.80
N LEU A 695 29.85 10.08 23.69
CA LEU A 695 30.96 11.04 23.73
C LEU A 695 31.68 11.00 25.06
N ARG A 696 30.94 11.10 26.18
CA ARG A 696 31.51 11.05 27.54
C ARG A 696 32.31 9.77 27.76
N ARG A 697 31.80 8.63 27.30
CA ARG A 697 32.50 7.33 27.43
C ARG A 697 33.76 7.25 26.57
N VAL A 698 33.76 7.84 25.37
CA VAL A 698 34.97 7.92 24.53
C VAL A 698 36.02 8.80 25.21
N LEU A 699 35.64 9.99 25.64
CA LEU A 699 36.55 10.96 26.27
C LEU A 699 37.09 10.47 27.61
N PHE A 700 36.24 9.83 28.42
CA PHE A 700 36.66 9.20 29.68
C PHE A 700 37.73 8.14 29.43
N ARG A 701 37.52 7.25 28.47
CA ARG A 701 38.52 6.23 28.10
C ARG A 701 39.80 6.83 27.56
N ALA A 702 39.71 7.84 26.71
CA ALA A 702 40.88 8.54 26.17
C ALA A 702 41.71 9.19 27.28
N LYS A 703 41.05 9.78 28.29
CA LYS A 703 41.70 10.33 29.48
C LYS A 703 42.35 9.26 30.34
N GLU A 704 41.73 8.09 30.51
CA GLU A 704 42.30 6.98 31.29
C GLU A 704 43.45 6.27 30.57
N SER A 705 43.34 6.05 29.25
CA SER A 705 44.32 5.29 28.48
C SER A 705 45.45 6.16 27.90
N GLY A 706 45.23 7.46 27.76
CA GLY A 706 46.10 8.34 26.98
C GLY A 706 46.03 8.08 25.45
N GLU A 707 45.08 7.29 24.97
CA GLU A 707 44.96 6.93 23.55
C GLU A 707 44.11 7.95 22.78
N TYR A 708 44.76 8.95 22.19
CA TYR A 708 44.17 9.94 21.29
C TYR A 708 45.22 10.45 20.29
N PHE A 709 44.76 11.10 19.22
CA PHE A 709 45.62 11.78 18.25
C PHE A 709 45.51 13.29 18.42
N THR A 710 46.61 14.01 18.34
CA THR A 710 46.61 15.49 18.32
C THR A 710 46.80 15.99 16.89
N HIS A 711 45.97 16.94 16.46
CA HIS A 711 45.96 17.45 15.09
C HIS A 711 46.82 18.73 14.97
N GLY A 712 48.07 18.60 14.51
CA GLY A 712 48.96 19.75 14.27
C GLY A 712 49.18 20.63 15.51
N GLU A 713 49.39 21.94 15.31
CA GLU A 713 49.65 22.91 16.39
C GLU A 713 48.39 23.59 16.95
N ASP A 714 47.19 23.27 16.45
CA ASP A 714 45.94 23.97 16.81
C ASP A 714 45.22 23.41 18.05
N GLY A 715 45.83 22.42 18.71
CA GLY A 715 45.39 21.86 20.00
C GLY A 715 44.13 21.00 19.93
N ARG A 716 43.68 20.60 18.74
CA ARG A 716 42.55 19.66 18.58
C ARG A 716 43.00 18.22 18.80
N GLU A 717 42.14 17.44 19.45
CA GLU A 717 42.36 16.02 19.73
C GLU A 717 41.26 15.18 19.10
N VAL A 718 41.63 13.95 18.71
CA VAL A 718 40.73 12.95 18.16
C VAL A 718 40.87 11.67 18.96
N ALA A 719 39.78 11.28 19.63
CA ALA A 719 39.69 10.05 20.38
C ALA A 719 38.71 9.07 19.75
N SER A 720 38.90 7.78 20.00
CA SER A 720 37.94 6.76 19.59
C SER A 720 37.75 5.68 20.65
N ALA A 721 36.54 5.16 20.73
CA ALA A 721 36.28 3.98 21.53
C ALA A 721 35.22 3.08 20.89
N ARG A 722 35.44 1.78 20.98
CA ARG A 722 34.41 0.79 20.64
C ARG A 722 33.47 0.59 21.82
N LEU A 723 32.20 0.95 21.62
CA LEU A 723 31.10 0.76 22.57
C LEU A 723 30.15 -0.28 21.98
N GLY A 724 30.27 -1.53 22.45
CA GLY A 724 29.55 -2.67 21.88
C GLY A 724 29.99 -2.98 20.44
N GLU A 725 29.06 -2.86 19.49
CA GLU A 725 29.31 -3.17 18.07
C GLU A 725 29.80 -1.96 17.25
N VAL A 726 29.75 -0.76 17.82
CA VAL A 726 30.03 0.50 17.13
C VAL A 726 31.29 1.15 17.70
N THR A 727 32.14 1.64 16.81
CA THR A 727 33.25 2.52 17.16
C THR A 727 32.80 3.95 16.95
N PHE A 728 32.90 4.76 18.00
CA PHE A 728 32.63 6.18 17.99
C PHE A 728 33.93 6.95 17.97
N TRP A 729 33.93 8.06 17.26
CA TRP A 729 35.04 8.98 17.15
C TRP A 729 34.59 10.38 17.53
N VAL A 730 35.44 11.06 18.28
CA VAL A 730 35.18 12.40 18.81
C VAL A 730 36.39 13.27 18.49
N GLU A 731 36.18 14.30 17.68
CA GLU A 731 37.11 15.41 17.51
C GLU A 731 36.70 16.52 18.48
N TYR A 732 37.61 16.91 19.36
CA TYR A 732 37.34 17.85 20.44
C TYR A 732 38.53 18.76 20.72
N ARG A 733 38.28 19.86 21.42
CA ARG A 733 39.30 20.70 22.02
C ARG A 733 39.21 20.54 23.54
N PRO A 734 40.31 20.17 24.22
CA PRO A 734 40.32 20.10 25.68
C PRO A 734 40.13 21.51 26.26
N LEU A 735 39.25 21.61 27.26
CA LEU A 735 39.01 22.84 28.03
C LEU A 735 39.34 22.58 29.51
N ASP A 736 39.55 23.64 30.29
CA ASP A 736 39.68 23.52 31.75
C ASP A 736 38.42 22.87 32.34
N GLY A 737 38.54 21.61 32.74
CA GLY A 737 37.46 20.83 33.35
C GLY A 737 36.46 20.21 32.37
N GLY A 738 36.66 20.27 31.05
CA GLY A 738 35.70 19.71 30.08
C GLY A 738 36.25 19.54 28.66
N SER A 739 35.35 19.37 27.69
CA SER A 739 35.73 19.24 26.27
C SER A 739 34.74 19.97 25.37
N GLU A 740 35.26 20.78 24.45
CA GLU A 740 34.48 21.36 23.35
C GLU A 740 34.42 20.37 22.19
N ILE A 741 33.22 19.95 21.80
CA ILE A 741 33.03 18.97 20.74
C ILE A 741 32.96 19.69 19.40
N LEU A 742 33.87 19.32 18.49
CA LEU A 742 34.00 19.94 17.18
C LEU A 742 33.35 19.08 16.08
N ASN A 743 33.52 17.76 16.15
CA ASN A 743 32.98 16.82 15.16
C ASN A 743 32.89 15.40 15.72
N VAL A 744 31.99 14.58 15.17
CA VAL A 744 31.68 13.23 15.66
C VAL A 744 31.28 12.30 14.53
N TRP A 745 31.75 11.05 14.54
CA TRP A 745 31.33 10.04 13.58
C TRP A 745 31.37 8.64 14.20
N SER A 746 30.73 7.68 13.52
CA SER A 746 30.72 6.30 13.98
C SER A 746 30.73 5.32 12.82
N HIS A 747 31.30 4.14 13.06
CA HIS A 747 31.32 3.02 12.12
C HIS A 747 31.32 1.68 12.83
N ARG A 748 31.15 0.59 12.09
CA ARG A 748 31.18 -0.79 12.65
C ARG A 748 32.44 -1.57 12.36
N MET A 749 33.37 -0.98 11.62
CA MET A 749 34.69 -1.57 11.38
C MET A 749 35.42 -1.78 12.71
N ARG A 750 36.12 -2.90 12.83
CA ARG A 750 37.06 -3.15 13.93
C ARG A 750 38.39 -2.54 13.53
N ILE A 751 38.92 -1.64 14.36
CA ILE A 751 40.26 -1.09 14.18
C ILE A 751 41.20 -2.09 14.86
N GLY A 752 42.07 -2.73 14.08
CA GLY A 752 43.12 -3.56 14.64
C GLY A 752 44.14 -2.67 15.36
N LYS A 753 44.52 -3.03 16.59
CA LYS A 753 45.79 -2.56 17.15
C LYS A 753 46.86 -3.45 16.52
N GLU A 754 47.56 -2.97 15.49
CA GLU A 754 48.84 -3.62 15.15
C GLU A 754 49.74 -3.45 16.38
N GLY A 755 50.34 -4.57 16.82
CA GLY A 755 51.23 -4.58 17.97
C GLY A 755 52.35 -3.56 17.76
N ALA A 756 52.50 -2.66 18.74
CA ALA A 756 53.65 -1.78 18.85
C ALA A 756 54.94 -2.57 19.04
#